data_AF-A0A9Q9HLE0-F1
#
_entry.id   AF-A0A9Q9HLE0-F1
#
_cell.length_a   1.000
_cell.length_b   1.000
_cell.length_c   1.000
_cell.angle_alpha   90.00
_cell.angle_beta   90.00
_cell.angle_gamma   90.00
#
_symmetry.space_group_name_H-M   'P 1'
#
loop_
_entity.id
_entity.type
_entity.pdbx_description
1 polymer ?
#
loop_
_entity_poly.entity_id
_entity_poly.type
_entity_poly.pdbx_seq_one_letter_code
_entity_poly.pdbx_strand_id
1 'polypeptide(L)'
;MANTPDPLANNPAIRQWAERFYAVKAWAMPDMPDPGDEELDARRKAALAELAKITIPAALSSGARRSLAGGRKALKKEILSAGGVEAFDQIDSDIQDLSSQIAAQLATAAARNKAQAAVAAVEQKFKAVRDSLDQGAFTYLEGLIKAAHKAMTAAVTASDFEAVEASAKDITVQAEAAHAYGQFFDNWTRGTLALIAAMNGGAKDTAENDRSARMKTAAGHSETGAFGAAKAALEGWKANLGDEGDLAKALSFDALLVDYMANAHDRCEFILASAVPDARDYRNHLKNAKKKAYKEQKFTEAEALVQELIAYSSQERGALARYMRSFDGSLRADQGFRDALAAAETKQKFKGTNDPAGAMADLKAWEKSNRALMRKSLSKQIVKALEKKYQALSKVLTDPELSDLKATWDAHKLLADADNFDKDAGAPQYHAKLDQLFKLEKVVDERREMALILQRYPAAAAYEFQKPVADALTAKKYPEAVAAVPDALAKLRAMPAYLDTRTAAQDLLAVLPGDADELTGPLDAAIKAAEVTARGGDPAKAAGDLQAVLDGTDYMDLVLAMADYRAKLAKVQKEHSRTKKYLKLAPAEDALDASLKTATDRADSDKEYGDAFLLLDAHQKLLAEVKPMATARFQVNGILKALERAGTDAAKLTPFKERVAAAEDEAKKPDFTTAKTAFDGIRTDLQALCTEAAEDCEARDGVGSNAGHSLDRHGPGVSDDDLIERLKTGKPPNAKSDDERSYTGASSKFHSAQDWLAGRELAAQAAKAKGIDIDEAEMDVSGDPLDWPEENADFTVEHGRAIDKAYIGHKKHVRMDDEPVPDKTYESFEEVEGLTRAYVNFIWEPEDLPDETTGHPNPGTHYPQEETQDNADYAEKYKARHGTAPTKIPGRWVMMQQYPVADGWDNETKTYTNANPGNMIP
;
A
#
# COMPACT_ATOMS: atom_id res chain seq x y z
N MET A 1 9.74 3.50 3.82
CA MET A 1 11.04 3.40 3.10
C MET A 1 11.96 4.65 3.13
N ALA A 2 11.70 5.74 3.88
CA ALA A 2 12.42 7.03 3.69
C ALA A 2 13.58 7.37 4.67
N ASN A 3 13.89 6.53 5.66
CA ASN A 3 14.77 6.91 6.77
C ASN A 3 16.09 6.14 6.88
N THR A 4 16.39 5.21 5.99
CA THR A 4 17.68 4.51 6.01
C THR A 4 18.79 5.44 5.47
N PRO A 5 19.93 5.59 6.17
CA PRO A 5 21.12 6.20 5.60
C PRO A 5 21.44 5.52 4.27
N ASP A 6 21.81 6.30 3.25
CA ASP A 6 22.12 5.74 1.94
C ASP A 6 23.33 4.79 2.04
N PRO A 7 23.16 3.46 1.85
CA PRO A 7 24.22 2.49 2.11
C PRO A 7 25.41 2.67 1.16
N LEU A 8 25.13 3.12 -0.07
CA LEU A 8 26.16 3.41 -1.08
C LEU A 8 27.09 4.54 -0.63
N ALA A 9 26.58 5.57 0.05
CA ALA A 9 27.38 6.67 0.58
C ALA A 9 28.37 6.24 1.68
N ASN A 10 28.12 5.09 2.33
CA ASN A 10 28.95 4.54 3.39
C ASN A 10 29.97 3.51 2.89
N ASN A 11 30.06 3.28 1.58
CA ASN A 11 31.06 2.40 1.00
C ASN A 11 32.48 2.97 1.26
N PRO A 12 33.40 2.20 1.90
CA PRO A 12 34.74 2.67 2.22
C PRO A 12 35.56 3.18 1.03
N ALA A 13 35.39 2.59 -0.16
CA ALA A 13 36.08 3.04 -1.37
C ALA A 13 35.62 4.44 -1.80
N ILE A 14 34.32 4.74 -1.70
CA ILE A 14 33.76 6.05 -2.01
C ILE A 14 34.21 7.11 -0.98
N ARG A 15 34.34 6.73 0.30
CA ARG A 15 34.79 7.66 1.34
C ARG A 15 36.17 8.25 1.05
N GLN A 16 37.07 7.49 0.43
CA GLN A 16 38.40 7.99 0.06
C GLN A 16 38.31 9.18 -0.91
N TRP A 17 37.41 9.13 -1.90
CA TRP A 17 37.18 10.27 -2.80
C TRP A 17 36.53 11.46 -2.10
N ALA A 18 35.63 11.20 -1.15
CA ALA A 18 35.04 12.26 -0.33
C ALA A 18 36.11 12.98 0.51
N GLU A 19 37.02 12.23 1.15
CA GLU A 19 38.13 12.78 1.93
C GLU A 19 39.09 13.60 1.07
N ARG A 20 39.43 13.10 -0.13
CA ARG A 20 40.23 13.82 -1.12
C ARG A 20 39.59 15.13 -1.57
N PHE A 21 38.27 15.12 -1.77
CA PHE A 21 37.49 16.30 -2.10
C PHE A 21 37.49 17.34 -0.97
N TYR A 22 37.27 16.92 0.28
CA TYR A 22 37.23 17.85 1.43
C TYR A 22 38.58 18.48 1.75
N ALA A 23 39.69 17.94 1.23
CA ALA A 23 41.00 18.60 1.31
C ALA A 23 41.09 19.84 0.39
N VAL A 24 40.20 19.99 -0.60
CA VAL A 24 40.20 21.10 -1.56
C VAL A 24 39.41 22.29 -1.01
N LYS A 25 40.10 23.20 -0.30
CA LYS A 25 39.52 24.36 0.42
C LYS A 25 38.85 25.47 -0.42
N ALA A 26 38.78 25.38 -1.75
CA ALA A 26 38.21 26.45 -2.58
C ALA A 26 37.55 25.93 -3.87
N TRP A 27 36.50 26.61 -4.33
CA TRP A 27 35.86 26.39 -5.63
C TRP A 27 36.56 27.13 -6.79
N ALA A 28 37.51 28.02 -6.48
CA ALA A 28 38.39 28.63 -7.46
C ALA A 28 39.46 27.63 -7.94
N MET A 29 39.44 27.33 -9.24
CA MET A 29 40.48 26.53 -9.88
C MET A 29 41.74 27.39 -10.10
N PRO A 30 42.94 26.81 -10.02
CA PRO A 30 44.15 27.51 -10.44
C PRO A 30 44.03 27.87 -11.93
N ASP A 31 44.46 29.07 -12.32
CA ASP A 31 44.64 29.42 -13.72
C ASP A 31 45.57 28.41 -14.41
N MET A 32 45.38 28.21 -15.72
CA MET A 32 46.36 27.47 -16.52
C MET A 32 47.74 28.11 -16.31
N PRO A 33 48.76 27.35 -15.89
CA PRO A 33 50.09 27.91 -15.69
C PRO A 33 50.62 28.53 -16.98
N ASP A 34 51.40 29.61 -16.87
CA ASP A 34 52.03 30.26 -18.03
C ASP A 34 52.80 29.23 -18.87
N PRO A 35 52.70 29.27 -20.21
CA PRO A 35 53.32 28.30 -21.11
C PRO A 35 54.85 28.39 -20.99
N GLY A 36 55.46 27.39 -20.38
CA GLY A 36 56.90 27.35 -20.13
C GLY A 36 57.55 26.00 -20.45
N ASP A 37 56.77 24.91 -20.52
CA ASP A 37 57.23 23.55 -20.81
C ASP A 37 56.19 22.81 -21.68
N GLU A 38 56.49 22.67 -22.98
CA GLU A 38 55.59 22.06 -23.97
C GLU A 38 55.22 20.60 -23.63
N GLU A 39 56.12 19.86 -22.98
CA GLU A 39 55.89 18.46 -22.62
C GLU A 39 54.91 18.34 -21.45
N LEU A 40 55.07 19.19 -20.44
CA LEU A 40 54.15 19.28 -19.29
C LEU A 40 52.75 19.74 -19.73
N ASP A 41 52.67 20.72 -20.62
CA ASP A 41 51.40 21.23 -21.12
C ASP A 41 50.67 20.20 -22.00
N ALA A 42 51.40 19.45 -22.84
CA ALA A 42 50.84 18.33 -23.59
C ALA A 42 50.27 17.26 -22.63
N ARG A 43 50.97 16.98 -21.53
CA ARG A 43 50.55 15.97 -20.56
C ARG A 43 49.32 16.40 -19.76
N ARG A 44 49.26 17.66 -19.32
CA ARG A 44 48.06 18.27 -18.70
C ARG A 44 46.85 18.14 -19.61
N LYS A 45 47.01 18.48 -20.90
CA LYS A 45 45.93 18.44 -21.89
C LYS A 45 45.41 17.01 -22.11
N ALA A 46 46.31 16.03 -22.18
CA ALA A 46 45.95 14.61 -22.29
C ALA A 46 45.18 14.10 -21.06
N ALA A 47 45.68 14.40 -19.84
CA ALA A 47 45.02 13.97 -18.61
C ALA A 47 43.63 14.62 -18.42
N LEU A 48 43.48 15.91 -18.74
CA LEU A 48 42.18 16.59 -18.73
C LEU A 48 41.20 15.96 -19.72
N ALA A 49 41.67 15.54 -20.90
CA ALA A 49 40.84 14.86 -21.88
C ALA A 49 40.37 13.48 -21.39
N GLU A 50 41.21 12.72 -20.70
CA GLU A 50 40.80 11.45 -20.08
C GLU A 50 39.83 11.65 -18.92
N LEU A 51 40.07 12.63 -18.04
CA LEU A 51 39.18 12.98 -16.94
C LEU A 51 37.80 13.47 -17.44
N ALA A 52 37.77 14.18 -18.57
CA ALA A 52 36.52 14.65 -19.19
C ALA A 52 35.62 13.49 -19.64
N LYS A 53 36.18 12.34 -20.03
CA LYS A 53 35.40 11.14 -20.41
C LYS A 53 34.66 10.50 -19.23
N ILE A 54 35.03 10.84 -18.00
CA ILE A 54 34.41 10.30 -16.80
C ILE A 54 33.12 11.06 -16.50
N THR A 55 31.98 10.44 -16.78
CA THR A 55 30.65 10.96 -16.44
C THR A 55 30.14 10.33 -15.15
N ILE A 56 29.45 11.11 -14.31
CA ILE A 56 28.84 10.63 -13.07
C ILE A 56 27.34 10.39 -13.29
N PRO A 57 26.89 9.13 -13.34
CA PRO A 57 25.52 8.83 -13.74
C PRO A 57 24.48 9.23 -12.68
N ALA A 58 23.33 9.72 -13.14
CA ALA A 58 22.18 10.03 -12.28
C ALA A 58 21.62 8.79 -11.55
N ALA A 59 21.86 7.58 -12.07
CA ALA A 59 21.45 6.32 -11.46
C ALA A 59 22.16 6.03 -10.12
N LEU A 60 23.31 6.66 -9.87
CA LEU A 60 24.00 6.57 -8.59
C LEU A 60 23.26 7.38 -7.52
N SER A 61 23.41 6.97 -6.27
CA SER A 61 22.82 7.70 -5.16
C SER A 61 23.49 9.05 -4.96
N SER A 62 22.74 10.01 -4.39
CA SER A 62 23.26 11.37 -4.13
C SER A 62 24.60 11.40 -3.39
N GLY A 63 24.79 10.53 -2.38
CA GLY A 63 26.05 10.44 -1.65
C GLY A 63 27.21 9.92 -2.51
N ALA A 64 26.97 8.88 -3.32
CA ALA A 64 27.98 8.35 -4.24
C ALA A 64 28.33 9.36 -5.34
N ARG A 65 27.32 9.99 -5.97
CA ARG A 65 27.52 11.04 -6.99
C ARG A 65 28.40 12.17 -6.48
N ARG A 66 28.11 12.66 -5.28
CA ARG A 66 28.87 13.77 -4.67
C ARG A 66 30.33 13.43 -4.41
N SER A 67 30.61 12.26 -3.82
CA SER A 67 31.98 11.85 -3.54
C SER A 67 32.79 11.66 -4.82
N LEU A 68 32.17 11.09 -5.86
CA LEU A 68 32.81 10.88 -7.15
C LEU A 68 32.99 12.20 -7.93
N ALA A 69 32.03 13.12 -7.85
CA ALA A 69 32.14 14.48 -8.42
C ALA A 69 33.24 15.27 -7.73
N GLY A 70 33.32 15.11 -6.41
CA GLY A 70 34.39 15.67 -5.61
C GLY A 70 35.76 15.11 -5.98
N GLY A 71 35.85 13.79 -6.19
CA GLY A 71 37.06 13.13 -6.67
C GLY A 71 37.50 13.63 -8.05
N ARG A 72 36.56 13.72 -8.99
CA ARG A 72 36.78 14.30 -10.33
C ARG A 72 37.35 15.72 -10.24
N LYS A 73 36.78 16.56 -9.37
CA LYS A 73 37.25 17.92 -9.12
C LYS A 73 38.65 17.97 -8.51
N ALA A 74 38.93 17.12 -7.52
CA ALA A 74 40.25 17.05 -6.89
C ALA A 74 41.33 16.68 -7.92
N LEU A 75 41.07 15.68 -8.76
CA LEU A 75 41.97 15.29 -9.86
C LEU A 75 42.18 16.41 -10.87
N LYS A 76 41.12 17.15 -11.23
CA LYS A 76 41.23 18.31 -12.11
C LYS A 76 42.19 19.36 -11.55
N LYS A 77 42.14 19.61 -10.24
CA LYS A 77 43.08 20.53 -9.56
C LYS A 77 44.50 19.98 -9.54
N GLU A 78 44.67 18.70 -9.20
CA GLU A 78 45.98 18.03 -9.18
C GLU A 78 46.67 18.12 -10.55
N ILE A 79 45.94 17.87 -11.65
CA ILE A 79 46.43 18.03 -13.03
C ILE A 79 46.96 19.46 -13.29
N LEU A 80 46.18 20.49 -12.95
CA LEU A 80 46.57 21.88 -13.19
C LEU A 80 47.73 22.35 -12.30
N SER A 81 47.83 21.80 -11.09
CA SER A 81 48.90 22.14 -10.13
C SER A 81 50.17 21.29 -10.26
N ALA A 82 50.20 20.33 -11.19
CA ALA A 82 51.35 19.44 -11.39
C ALA A 82 52.62 20.24 -11.76
N GLY A 83 53.68 20.06 -10.97
CA GLY A 83 54.96 20.77 -11.13
C GLY A 83 55.97 20.11 -12.07
N GLY A 84 55.65 18.92 -12.60
CA GLY A 84 56.52 18.12 -13.47
C GLY A 84 55.78 16.92 -14.09
N VAL A 85 56.34 16.32 -15.15
CA VAL A 85 55.71 15.22 -15.92
C VAL A 85 55.59 13.95 -15.07
N GLU A 86 56.50 13.73 -14.13
CA GLU A 86 56.54 12.59 -13.21
C GLU A 86 55.31 12.50 -12.28
N ALA A 87 54.62 13.61 -12.01
CA ALA A 87 53.39 13.60 -11.22
C ALA A 87 52.24 12.87 -11.93
N PHE A 88 52.31 12.73 -13.25
CA PHE A 88 51.21 12.18 -14.05
C PHE A 88 51.07 10.66 -13.98
N ASP A 89 52.09 9.92 -13.51
CA ASP A 89 51.96 8.48 -13.26
C ASP A 89 50.90 8.19 -12.19
N GLN A 90 50.89 8.97 -11.11
CA GLN A 90 49.89 8.86 -10.05
C GLN A 90 48.53 9.42 -10.50
N ILE A 91 48.51 10.57 -11.16
CA ILE A 91 47.27 11.21 -11.63
C ILE A 91 46.52 10.30 -12.60
N ASP A 92 47.21 9.67 -13.56
CA ASP A 92 46.57 8.75 -14.51
C ASP A 92 46.03 7.50 -13.81
N SER A 93 46.78 6.95 -12.85
CA SER A 93 46.32 5.84 -12.01
C SER A 93 45.04 6.22 -11.26
N ASP A 94 44.97 7.45 -10.74
CA ASP A 94 43.82 7.94 -9.99
C ASP A 94 42.61 8.24 -10.89
N ILE A 95 42.83 8.72 -12.14
CA ILE A 95 41.78 8.85 -13.16
C ILE A 95 41.18 7.47 -13.48
N GLN A 96 42.03 6.45 -13.67
CA GLN A 96 41.59 5.08 -13.91
C GLN A 96 40.85 4.50 -12.69
N ASP A 97 41.32 4.75 -11.48
CA ASP A 97 40.65 4.31 -10.25
C ASP A 97 39.28 4.97 -10.09
N LEU A 98 39.16 6.29 -10.31
CA LEU A 98 37.87 6.99 -10.28
C LEU A 98 36.88 6.37 -11.28
N SER A 99 37.33 6.11 -12.51
CA SER A 99 36.51 5.46 -13.54
C SER A 99 36.07 4.05 -13.13
N SER A 100 36.99 3.25 -12.58
CA SER A 100 36.72 1.89 -12.09
C SER A 100 35.73 1.88 -10.93
N GLN A 101 35.85 2.85 -10.01
CA GLN A 101 34.93 3.01 -8.90
C GLN A 101 33.53 3.43 -9.35
N ILE A 102 33.40 4.33 -10.34
CA ILE A 102 32.09 4.66 -10.94
C ILE A 102 31.45 3.40 -11.54
N ALA A 103 32.21 2.59 -12.27
CA ALA A 103 31.71 1.34 -12.84
C ALA A 103 31.26 0.34 -11.76
N ALA A 104 32.04 0.19 -10.68
CA ALA A 104 31.68 -0.67 -9.54
C ALA A 104 30.42 -0.18 -8.80
N GLN A 105 30.25 1.14 -8.67
CA GLN A 105 29.06 1.73 -8.06
C GLN A 105 27.82 1.60 -8.95
N LEU A 106 27.98 1.69 -10.26
CA LEU A 106 26.89 1.38 -11.20
C LEU A 106 26.45 -0.08 -11.08
N ALA A 107 27.39 -1.01 -10.99
CA ALA A 107 27.09 -2.43 -10.77
C ALA A 107 26.35 -2.63 -9.43
N THR A 108 26.79 -1.94 -8.37
CA THR A 108 26.16 -1.99 -7.06
C THR A 108 24.75 -1.39 -7.08
N ALA A 109 24.54 -0.26 -7.77
CA ALA A 109 23.22 0.36 -7.93
C ALA A 109 22.26 -0.54 -8.72
N ALA A 110 22.75 -1.20 -9.78
CA ALA A 110 21.96 -2.17 -10.52
C ALA A 110 21.58 -3.39 -9.66
N ALA A 111 22.52 -3.94 -8.89
CA ALA A 111 22.26 -5.04 -7.95
C ALA A 111 21.26 -4.62 -6.85
N ARG A 112 21.42 -3.42 -6.28
CA ARG A 112 20.49 -2.84 -5.31
C ARG A 112 19.07 -2.75 -5.85
N ASN A 113 18.88 -2.28 -7.08
CA ASN A 113 17.57 -2.18 -7.71
C ASN A 113 16.91 -3.56 -7.87
N LYS A 114 17.70 -4.58 -8.27
CA LYS A 114 17.20 -5.96 -8.36
C LYS A 114 16.83 -6.52 -6.98
N ALA A 115 17.67 -6.31 -5.97
CA ALA A 115 17.40 -6.70 -4.60
C ALA A 115 16.12 -6.04 -4.05
N GLN A 116 15.93 -4.73 -4.26
CA GLN A 116 14.72 -4.01 -3.89
C GLN A 116 13.48 -4.57 -4.58
N ALA A 117 13.56 -4.84 -5.88
CA ALA A 117 12.45 -5.44 -6.62
C ALA A 117 12.13 -6.85 -6.11
N ALA A 118 13.16 -7.65 -5.78
CA ALA A 118 12.97 -9.00 -5.23
C ALA A 118 12.35 -8.99 -3.82
N VAL A 119 12.80 -8.08 -2.95
CA VAL A 119 12.22 -7.86 -1.62
C VAL A 119 10.74 -7.45 -1.73
N ALA A 120 10.43 -6.45 -2.57
CA ALA A 120 9.05 -6.03 -2.79
C ALA A 120 8.18 -7.15 -3.39
N ALA A 121 8.74 -7.98 -4.28
CA ALA A 121 8.03 -9.11 -4.85
C ALA A 121 7.68 -10.18 -3.79
N VAL A 122 8.61 -10.46 -2.86
CA VAL A 122 8.34 -11.44 -1.79
C VAL A 122 7.37 -10.90 -0.73
N GLU A 123 7.41 -9.61 -0.41
CA GLU A 123 6.39 -8.95 0.43
C GLU A 123 4.99 -9.08 -0.19
N GLN A 124 4.86 -8.80 -1.50
CA GLN A 124 3.59 -8.97 -2.21
C GLN A 124 3.14 -10.42 -2.21
N LYS A 125 4.06 -11.36 -2.41
CA LYS A 125 3.75 -12.80 -2.36
C LYS A 125 3.26 -13.20 -0.96
N PHE A 126 3.95 -12.77 0.10
CA PHE A 126 3.54 -13.03 1.47
C PHE A 126 2.17 -12.43 1.78
N LYS A 127 1.93 -11.17 1.42
CA LYS A 127 0.63 -10.52 1.56
C LYS A 127 -0.50 -11.28 0.85
N ALA A 128 -0.22 -11.87 -0.31
CA ALA A 128 -1.20 -12.65 -1.07
C ALA A 128 -1.52 -14.02 -0.43
N VAL A 129 -0.62 -14.57 0.40
CA VAL A 129 -0.80 -15.91 0.97
C VAL A 129 -1.07 -15.89 2.48
N ARG A 130 -0.72 -14.83 3.20
CA ARG A 130 -0.71 -14.79 4.68
C ARG A 130 -2.05 -15.17 5.33
N ASP A 131 -3.17 -14.79 4.73
CA ASP A 131 -4.51 -15.08 5.27
C ASP A 131 -4.93 -16.56 5.06
N SER A 132 -4.13 -17.35 4.32
CA SER A 132 -4.31 -18.81 4.13
C SER A 132 -3.39 -19.67 5.01
N LEU A 133 -2.42 -19.06 5.69
CA LEU A 133 -1.38 -19.76 6.44
C LEU A 133 -1.85 -20.07 7.87
N ASP A 134 -1.47 -21.25 8.38
CA ASP A 134 -1.52 -21.50 9.81
C ASP A 134 -0.49 -20.61 10.55
N GLN A 135 -0.58 -20.53 11.88
CA GLN A 135 0.28 -19.63 12.66
C GLN A 135 1.77 -19.92 12.44
N GLY A 136 2.18 -21.18 12.34
CA GLY A 136 3.58 -21.54 12.13
C GLY A 136 4.11 -21.07 10.78
N ALA A 137 3.42 -21.39 9.67
CA ALA A 137 3.86 -20.94 8.34
C ALA A 137 3.85 -19.41 8.21
N PHE A 138 2.89 -18.73 8.86
CA PHE A 138 2.87 -17.27 8.94
C PHE A 138 4.16 -16.75 9.60
N THR A 139 4.46 -17.21 10.82
CA THR A 139 5.65 -16.79 11.59
C THR A 139 6.94 -17.08 10.83
N TYR A 140 7.03 -18.23 10.17
CA TYR A 140 8.19 -18.62 9.37
C TYR A 140 8.47 -17.63 8.23
N LEU A 141 7.48 -17.33 7.40
CA LEU A 141 7.65 -16.41 6.28
C LEU A 141 7.87 -14.97 6.74
N GLU A 142 7.16 -14.53 7.77
CA GLU A 142 7.35 -13.20 8.34
C GLU A 142 8.78 -13.02 8.86
N GLY A 143 9.32 -14.02 9.57
CA GLY A 143 10.70 -14.03 10.07
C GLY A 143 11.73 -13.96 8.93
N LEU A 144 11.50 -14.68 7.84
CA LEU A 144 12.37 -14.62 6.66
C LEU A 144 12.37 -13.25 5.98
N ILE A 145 11.20 -12.62 5.85
CA ILE A 145 11.07 -11.28 5.25
C ILE A 145 11.73 -10.23 6.14
N LYS A 146 11.50 -10.26 7.46
CA LYS A 146 12.21 -9.38 8.41
C LYS A 146 13.73 -9.55 8.31
N ALA A 147 14.23 -10.78 8.13
CA ALA A 147 15.65 -11.05 7.90
C ALA A 147 16.15 -10.47 6.57
N ALA A 148 15.38 -10.59 5.49
CA ALA A 148 15.70 -10.00 4.20
C ALA A 148 15.80 -8.47 4.27
N HIS A 149 14.93 -7.80 5.02
CA HIS A 149 14.96 -6.34 5.21
C HIS A 149 16.18 -5.90 6.02
N LYS A 150 16.52 -6.66 7.05
CA LYS A 150 17.74 -6.45 7.82
C LYS A 150 18.98 -6.59 6.94
N ALA A 151 19.04 -7.62 6.09
CA ALA A 151 20.13 -7.83 5.14
C ALA A 151 20.21 -6.71 4.09
N MET A 152 19.05 -6.31 3.53
CA MET A 152 18.94 -5.19 2.59
C MET A 152 19.46 -3.87 3.18
N THR A 153 19.18 -3.63 4.47
CA THR A 153 19.66 -2.44 5.19
C THR A 153 21.17 -2.47 5.44
N ALA A 154 21.74 -3.66 5.64
CA ALA A 154 23.16 -3.84 5.91
C ALA A 154 24.04 -3.91 4.63
N ALA A 155 23.45 -4.20 3.48
CA ALA A 155 24.16 -4.39 2.21
C ALA A 155 24.79 -3.10 1.68
N VAL A 156 26.07 -3.17 1.27
CA VAL A 156 26.85 -2.02 0.76
C VAL A 156 27.60 -2.30 -0.54
N THR A 157 27.80 -3.57 -0.90
CA THR A 157 28.47 -4.02 -2.14
C THR A 157 27.50 -4.73 -3.09
N ALA A 158 27.90 -4.86 -4.36
CA ALA A 158 27.11 -5.60 -5.35
C ALA A 158 26.84 -7.05 -4.91
N SER A 159 27.84 -7.74 -4.35
CA SER A 159 27.70 -9.10 -3.83
C SER A 159 26.73 -9.19 -2.66
N ASP A 160 26.69 -8.18 -1.77
CA ASP A 160 25.73 -8.16 -0.67
C ASP A 160 24.29 -8.06 -1.21
N PHE A 161 24.06 -7.17 -2.18
CA PHE A 161 22.74 -7.02 -2.81
C PHE A 161 22.35 -8.25 -3.63
N GLU A 162 23.28 -8.89 -4.33
CA GLU A 162 23.04 -10.17 -5.02
C GLU A 162 22.66 -11.28 -4.03
N ALA A 163 23.27 -11.33 -2.85
CA ALA A 163 22.89 -12.27 -1.79
C ALA A 163 21.48 -11.99 -1.24
N VAL A 164 21.10 -10.71 -1.08
CA VAL A 164 19.74 -10.29 -0.71
C VAL A 164 18.74 -10.70 -1.80
N GLU A 165 19.06 -10.46 -3.08
CA GLU A 165 18.23 -10.87 -4.21
C GLU A 165 18.01 -12.39 -4.23
N ALA A 166 19.09 -13.17 -4.07
CA ALA A 166 19.02 -14.64 -4.02
C ALA A 166 18.17 -15.11 -2.83
N SER A 167 18.38 -14.54 -1.65
CA SER A 167 17.59 -14.87 -0.46
C SER A 167 16.10 -14.54 -0.65
N ALA A 168 15.76 -13.37 -1.20
CA ALA A 168 14.37 -13.00 -1.48
C ALA A 168 13.71 -13.95 -2.50
N LYS A 169 14.45 -14.43 -3.51
CA LYS A 169 13.98 -15.46 -4.45
C LYS A 169 13.75 -16.80 -3.76
N ASP A 170 14.64 -17.22 -2.86
CA ASP A 170 14.45 -18.44 -2.08
C ASP A 170 13.22 -18.36 -1.17
N ILE A 171 13.00 -17.19 -0.53
CA ILE A 171 11.79 -16.95 0.28
C ILE A 171 10.52 -17.02 -0.59
N THR A 172 10.58 -16.59 -1.85
CA THR A 172 9.44 -16.74 -2.78
C THR A 172 9.09 -18.22 -3.00
N VAL A 173 10.10 -19.09 -3.16
CA VAL A 173 9.89 -20.55 -3.25
C VAL A 173 9.32 -21.11 -1.94
N GLN A 174 9.82 -20.65 -0.79
CA GLN A 174 9.27 -21.03 0.51
C GLN A 174 7.82 -20.58 0.69
N ALA A 175 7.46 -19.39 0.21
CA ALA A 175 6.09 -18.88 0.25
C ALA A 175 5.15 -19.71 -0.64
N GLU A 176 5.63 -20.24 -1.77
CA GLU A 176 4.86 -21.19 -2.59
C GLU A 176 4.65 -22.54 -1.90
N ALA A 177 5.68 -23.07 -1.25
CA ALA A 177 5.56 -24.30 -0.46
C ALA A 177 4.60 -24.11 0.74
N ALA A 178 4.71 -22.98 1.44
CA ALA A 178 3.81 -22.60 2.53
C ALA A 178 2.36 -22.45 2.03
N HIS A 179 2.15 -21.84 0.86
CA HIS A 179 0.82 -21.71 0.27
C HIS A 179 0.21 -23.06 -0.10
N ALA A 180 0.98 -23.96 -0.72
CA ALA A 180 0.52 -25.31 -1.03
C ALA A 180 0.14 -26.09 0.24
N TYR A 181 0.91 -25.93 1.32
CA TYR A 181 0.56 -26.46 2.63
C TYR A 181 -0.69 -25.80 3.22
N GLY A 182 -0.82 -24.47 3.14
CA GLY A 182 -2.00 -23.73 3.59
C GLY A 182 -3.29 -24.19 2.89
N GLN A 183 -3.23 -24.46 1.58
CA GLN A 183 -4.34 -25.07 0.84
C GLN A 183 -4.69 -26.47 1.36
N PHE A 184 -3.68 -27.31 1.61
CA PHE A 184 -3.92 -28.62 2.23
C PHE A 184 -4.54 -28.49 3.62
N PHE A 185 -4.03 -27.56 4.44
CA PHE A 185 -4.53 -27.29 5.79
C PHE A 185 -6.00 -26.87 5.77
N ASP A 186 -6.39 -26.01 4.83
CA ASP A 186 -7.76 -25.55 4.64
C ASP A 186 -8.69 -26.69 4.24
N ASN A 187 -8.27 -27.51 3.27
CA ASN A 187 -9.03 -28.68 2.85
C ASN A 187 -9.17 -29.69 4.00
N TRP A 188 -8.11 -29.86 4.80
CA TRP A 188 -8.13 -30.69 5.99
C TRP A 188 -9.06 -30.15 7.06
N THR A 189 -9.07 -28.85 7.29
CA THR A 189 -9.97 -28.20 8.24
C THR A 189 -11.42 -28.41 7.85
N ARG A 190 -11.80 -28.18 6.58
CA ARG A 190 -13.17 -28.38 6.09
C ARG A 190 -13.58 -29.85 6.04
N GLY A 191 -12.69 -30.73 5.59
CA GLY A 191 -12.93 -32.17 5.51
C GLY A 191 -13.16 -32.79 6.89
N THR A 192 -12.31 -32.47 7.87
CA THR A 192 -12.47 -32.96 9.25
C THR A 192 -13.74 -32.44 9.90
N LEU A 193 -14.09 -31.16 9.72
CA LEU A 193 -15.36 -30.61 10.19
C LEU A 193 -16.59 -31.35 9.63
N ALA A 194 -16.60 -31.62 8.32
CA ALA A 194 -17.70 -32.35 7.68
C ALA A 194 -17.84 -33.80 8.18
N LEU A 195 -16.71 -34.45 8.50
CA LEU A 195 -16.69 -35.80 9.06
C LEU A 195 -17.16 -35.83 10.53
N ILE A 196 -16.69 -34.88 11.34
CA ILE A 196 -17.09 -34.72 12.74
C ILE A 196 -18.59 -34.42 12.87
N ALA A 197 -19.18 -33.69 11.91
CA ALA A 197 -20.58 -33.27 11.97
C ALA A 197 -21.60 -34.42 12.09
N ALA A 198 -21.28 -35.64 11.63
CA ALA A 198 -22.15 -36.81 11.82
C ALA A 198 -21.82 -37.67 13.05
N MET A 199 -20.76 -37.33 13.78
CA MET A 199 -20.40 -38.00 15.04
C MET A 199 -21.26 -37.49 16.19
N ASN A 200 -21.47 -38.33 17.21
CA ASN A 200 -22.29 -37.99 18.38
C ASN A 200 -21.60 -38.41 19.69
N GLY A 201 -21.91 -37.71 20.79
CA GLY A 201 -21.41 -38.02 22.12
C GLY A 201 -19.88 -38.01 22.22
N GLY A 202 -19.31 -38.82 23.11
CA GLY A 202 -17.87 -38.79 23.42
C GLY A 202 -16.92 -39.10 22.25
N ALA A 203 -17.40 -39.76 21.17
CA ALA A 203 -16.62 -39.94 19.95
C ALA A 203 -16.37 -38.61 19.23
N LYS A 204 -17.39 -37.73 19.21
CA LYS A 204 -17.27 -36.38 18.67
C LYS A 204 -16.25 -35.56 19.48
N ASP A 205 -16.38 -35.56 20.81
CA ASP A 205 -15.48 -34.81 21.70
C ASP A 205 -14.02 -35.28 21.57
N THR A 206 -13.80 -36.60 21.45
CA THR A 206 -12.47 -37.18 21.22
C THR A 206 -11.88 -36.69 19.90
N ALA A 207 -12.68 -36.72 18.82
CA ALA A 207 -12.23 -36.30 17.50
C ALA A 207 -11.94 -34.80 17.42
N GLU A 208 -12.72 -33.95 18.09
CA GLU A 208 -12.51 -32.49 18.17
C GLU A 208 -11.24 -32.14 18.98
N ASN A 209 -11.01 -32.85 20.09
CA ASN A 209 -9.81 -32.68 20.91
C ASN A 209 -8.54 -33.12 20.17
N ASP A 210 -8.55 -34.30 19.52
CA ASP A 210 -7.40 -34.75 18.71
C ASP A 210 -7.17 -33.83 17.51
N ARG A 211 -8.23 -33.36 16.83
CA ARG A 211 -8.12 -32.36 15.74
C ARG A 211 -7.33 -31.13 16.19
N SER A 212 -7.67 -30.57 17.35
CA SER A 212 -7.00 -29.41 17.92
C SER A 212 -5.53 -29.69 18.27
N ALA A 213 -5.24 -30.89 18.81
CA ALA A 213 -3.87 -31.34 19.09
C ALA A 213 -3.03 -31.51 17.81
N ARG A 214 -3.63 -32.01 16.71
CA ARG A 214 -2.95 -32.13 15.41
C ARG A 214 -2.63 -30.78 14.80
N MET A 215 -3.56 -29.81 14.85
CA MET A 215 -3.31 -28.44 14.37
C MET A 215 -2.15 -27.79 15.14
N LYS A 216 -2.09 -27.94 16.47
CA LYS A 216 -0.99 -27.44 17.29
C LYS A 216 0.37 -28.07 16.92
N THR A 217 0.38 -29.39 16.69
CA THR A 217 1.60 -30.10 16.27
C THR A 217 2.05 -29.66 14.87
N ALA A 218 1.11 -29.48 13.95
CA ALA A 218 1.39 -29.03 12.59
C ALA A 218 1.96 -27.61 12.57
N ALA A 219 1.41 -26.70 13.38
CA ALA A 219 1.92 -25.34 13.55
C ALA A 219 3.38 -25.32 14.03
N GLY A 220 3.75 -26.18 14.99
CA GLY A 220 5.14 -26.27 15.45
C GLY A 220 6.12 -26.77 14.37
N HIS A 221 5.66 -27.60 13.42
CA HIS A 221 6.46 -27.99 12.26
C HIS A 221 6.54 -26.89 11.21
N SER A 222 5.41 -26.25 10.88
CA SER A 222 5.35 -25.21 9.85
C SER A 222 6.11 -23.94 10.25
N GLU A 223 6.27 -23.66 11.55
CA GLU A 223 7.11 -22.58 12.10
C GLU A 223 8.58 -22.66 11.69
N THR A 224 9.06 -23.86 11.36
CA THR A 224 10.44 -24.10 10.90
C THR A 224 10.54 -24.37 9.39
N GLY A 225 9.43 -24.18 8.64
CA GLY A 225 9.35 -24.50 7.22
C GLY A 225 9.22 -26.00 6.91
N ALA A 226 9.01 -26.86 7.92
CA ALA A 226 8.89 -28.31 7.77
C ALA A 226 7.48 -28.74 7.32
N PHE A 227 7.00 -28.19 6.20
CA PHE A 227 5.62 -28.37 5.72
C PHE A 227 5.21 -29.82 5.47
N GLY A 228 6.15 -30.69 5.07
CA GLY A 228 5.90 -32.12 4.92
C GLY A 228 5.59 -32.83 6.24
N ALA A 229 6.31 -32.47 7.32
CA ALA A 229 6.05 -33.00 8.66
C ALA A 229 4.74 -32.43 9.24
N ALA A 230 4.46 -31.15 8.98
CA ALA A 230 3.19 -30.52 9.36
C ALA A 230 1.99 -31.24 8.72
N LYS A 231 2.07 -31.52 7.41
CA LYS A 231 1.06 -32.30 6.69
C LYS A 231 0.86 -33.70 7.30
N ALA A 232 1.94 -34.44 7.54
CA ALA A 232 1.87 -35.77 8.13
C ALA A 232 1.23 -35.77 9.53
N ALA A 233 1.47 -34.72 10.34
CA ALA A 233 0.84 -34.56 11.64
C ALA A 233 -0.69 -34.42 11.54
N LEU A 234 -1.18 -33.64 10.57
CA LEU A 234 -2.62 -33.47 10.30
C LEU A 234 -3.27 -34.77 9.79
N GLU A 235 -2.62 -35.47 8.86
CA GLU A 235 -3.13 -36.73 8.32
C GLU A 235 -3.27 -37.82 9.37
N GLY A 236 -2.51 -37.75 10.48
CA GLY A 236 -2.64 -38.64 11.62
C GLY A 236 -4.02 -38.66 12.27
N TRP A 237 -4.85 -37.63 12.06
CA TRP A 237 -6.22 -37.55 12.58
C TRP A 237 -7.16 -38.66 12.07
N LYS A 238 -6.83 -39.28 10.93
CA LYS A 238 -7.62 -40.38 10.34
C LYS A 238 -7.88 -41.56 11.29
N ALA A 239 -7.06 -41.73 12.33
CA ALA A 239 -7.23 -42.77 13.35
C ALA A 239 -8.55 -42.63 14.15
N ASN A 240 -9.22 -41.47 14.09
CA ASN A 240 -10.55 -41.25 14.70
C ASN A 240 -11.71 -41.78 13.83
N LEU A 241 -11.45 -42.28 12.62
CA LEU A 241 -12.47 -42.73 11.67
C LEU A 241 -12.62 -44.26 11.67
N GLY A 242 -13.82 -44.74 11.34
CA GLY A 242 -14.06 -46.16 11.12
C GLY A 242 -13.42 -46.69 9.83
N ASP A 243 -13.36 -45.84 8.79
CA ASP A 243 -12.57 -46.05 7.56
C ASP A 243 -11.60 -44.86 7.40
N GLU A 244 -10.30 -45.13 7.54
CA GLU A 244 -9.26 -44.10 7.36
C GLU A 244 -9.30 -43.46 5.96
N GLY A 245 -9.82 -44.17 4.96
CA GLY A 245 -9.97 -43.69 3.59
C GLY A 245 -10.99 -42.56 3.44
N ASP A 246 -11.90 -42.39 4.40
CA ASP A 246 -12.91 -41.32 4.34
C ASP A 246 -12.30 -39.93 4.48
N LEU A 247 -11.19 -39.78 5.22
CA LEU A 247 -10.45 -38.52 5.24
C LEU A 247 -9.97 -38.17 3.84
N ALA A 248 -9.30 -39.09 3.14
CA ALA A 248 -8.79 -38.84 1.80
C ALA A 248 -9.90 -38.44 0.80
N LYS A 249 -11.08 -39.08 0.88
CA LYS A 249 -12.25 -38.75 0.05
C LYS A 249 -12.79 -37.35 0.38
N ALA A 250 -12.87 -36.98 1.66
CA ALA A 250 -13.31 -35.65 2.08
C ALA A 250 -12.35 -34.54 1.61
N LEU A 251 -11.04 -34.77 1.74
CA LEU A 251 -10.00 -33.84 1.26
C LEU A 251 -10.06 -33.66 -0.27
N SER A 252 -10.22 -34.77 -1.00
CA SER A 252 -10.29 -34.77 -2.46
C SER A 252 -11.54 -34.04 -2.96
N PHE A 253 -12.69 -34.25 -2.33
CA PHE A 253 -13.92 -33.51 -2.64
C PHE A 253 -13.74 -32.01 -2.44
N ASP A 254 -13.20 -31.60 -1.29
CA ASP A 254 -13.04 -30.19 -0.97
C ASP A 254 -12.05 -29.49 -1.91
N ALA A 255 -10.91 -30.14 -2.21
CA ALA A 255 -9.96 -29.67 -3.21
C ALA A 255 -10.61 -29.49 -4.59
N LEU A 256 -11.40 -30.47 -5.04
CA LEU A 256 -12.12 -30.42 -6.30
C LEU A 256 -13.18 -29.31 -6.33
N LEU A 257 -13.89 -29.10 -5.21
CA LEU A 257 -14.87 -28.05 -5.09
C LEU A 257 -14.21 -26.67 -5.16
N VAL A 258 -13.09 -26.46 -4.46
CA VAL A 258 -12.30 -25.23 -4.52
C VAL A 258 -11.80 -24.97 -5.96
N ASP A 259 -11.23 -25.98 -6.62
CA ASP A 259 -10.79 -25.87 -8.02
C ASP A 259 -11.95 -25.53 -8.96
N TYR A 260 -13.10 -26.19 -8.80
CA TYR A 260 -14.30 -25.88 -9.56
C TYR A 260 -14.73 -24.41 -9.35
N MET A 261 -14.80 -23.95 -8.10
CA MET A 261 -15.18 -22.57 -7.77
C MET A 261 -14.22 -21.55 -8.39
N ALA A 262 -12.92 -21.84 -8.44
CA ALA A 262 -11.91 -20.94 -8.99
C ALA A 262 -11.86 -20.94 -10.53
N ASN A 263 -11.97 -22.10 -11.17
CA ASN A 263 -11.56 -22.29 -12.57
C ASN A 263 -12.70 -22.62 -13.55
N ALA A 264 -13.83 -23.12 -13.03
CA ALA A 264 -14.92 -23.64 -13.85
C ALA A 264 -16.27 -23.00 -13.55
N HIS A 265 -16.51 -22.53 -12.32
CA HIS A 265 -17.81 -22.11 -11.85
C HIS A 265 -18.44 -21.01 -12.70
N ASP A 266 -17.74 -19.91 -12.95
CA ASP A 266 -18.26 -18.80 -13.77
C ASP A 266 -18.62 -19.22 -15.19
N ARG A 267 -17.76 -20.05 -15.81
CA ARG A 267 -18.01 -20.58 -17.16
C ARG A 267 -19.18 -21.56 -17.15
N CYS A 268 -19.28 -22.39 -16.12
CA CYS A 268 -20.37 -23.32 -15.93
C CYS A 268 -21.69 -22.58 -15.74
N GLU A 269 -21.78 -21.63 -14.80
CA GLU A 269 -22.92 -20.75 -14.58
C GLU A 269 -23.34 -20.04 -15.87
N PHE A 270 -22.38 -19.50 -16.63
CA PHE A 270 -22.65 -18.88 -17.93
C PHE A 270 -23.31 -19.85 -18.92
N ILE A 271 -22.81 -21.09 -19.02
CA ILE A 271 -23.38 -22.13 -19.89
C ILE A 271 -24.76 -22.57 -19.37
N LEU A 272 -24.92 -22.75 -18.06
CA LEU A 272 -26.17 -23.19 -17.44
C LEU A 272 -27.31 -22.16 -17.56
N ALA A 273 -26.94 -20.88 -17.61
CA ALA A 273 -27.83 -19.76 -17.90
C ALA A 273 -28.06 -19.51 -19.41
N SER A 274 -27.36 -20.24 -20.28
CA SER A 274 -27.47 -20.07 -21.73
C SER A 274 -28.67 -20.82 -22.34
N ALA A 275 -28.81 -20.69 -23.67
CA ALA A 275 -29.81 -21.38 -24.46
C ALA A 275 -29.42 -22.82 -24.86
N VAL A 276 -28.29 -23.34 -24.35
CA VAL A 276 -27.87 -24.72 -24.60
C VAL A 276 -28.93 -25.67 -24.01
N PRO A 277 -29.56 -26.55 -24.82
CA PRO A 277 -30.78 -27.27 -24.40
C PRO A 277 -30.63 -28.21 -23.20
N ASP A 278 -29.47 -28.88 -23.04
CA ASP A 278 -29.19 -29.83 -21.95
C ASP A 278 -28.73 -29.15 -20.64
N ALA A 279 -28.57 -27.82 -20.63
CA ALA A 279 -28.19 -27.05 -19.43
C ALA A 279 -29.10 -27.27 -18.22
N ARG A 280 -30.40 -27.50 -18.45
CA ARG A 280 -31.38 -27.73 -17.38
C ARG A 280 -31.07 -28.96 -16.53
N ASP A 281 -30.41 -29.96 -17.12
CA ASP A 281 -30.14 -31.25 -16.46
C ASP A 281 -29.03 -31.10 -15.40
N TYR A 282 -28.21 -30.05 -15.49
CA TYR A 282 -27.04 -29.81 -14.64
C TYR A 282 -27.23 -28.71 -13.59
N ARG A 283 -28.32 -27.92 -13.65
CA ARG A 283 -28.54 -26.74 -12.79
C ARG A 283 -28.47 -27.02 -11.28
N ASN A 284 -28.85 -28.23 -10.87
CA ASN A 284 -28.89 -28.61 -9.46
C ASN A 284 -27.65 -29.41 -9.02
N HIS A 285 -26.68 -29.72 -9.89
CA HIS A 285 -25.56 -30.58 -9.53
C HIS A 285 -24.69 -30.01 -8.42
N LEU A 286 -24.41 -28.70 -8.41
CA LEU A 286 -23.58 -28.09 -7.35
C LEU A 286 -24.29 -28.18 -5.99
N LYS A 287 -25.58 -27.84 -5.96
CA LYS A 287 -26.42 -27.97 -4.75
C LYS A 287 -26.48 -29.43 -4.27
N ASN A 288 -26.66 -30.37 -5.19
CA ASN A 288 -26.71 -31.80 -4.87
C ASN A 288 -25.36 -32.33 -4.38
N ALA A 289 -24.25 -31.89 -4.98
CA ALA A 289 -22.90 -32.25 -4.54
C ALA A 289 -22.65 -31.80 -3.11
N LYS A 290 -22.94 -30.53 -2.79
CA LYS A 290 -22.82 -29.99 -1.43
C LYS A 290 -23.69 -30.76 -0.43
N LYS A 291 -24.94 -31.07 -0.77
CA LYS A 291 -25.82 -31.89 0.08
C LYS A 291 -25.22 -33.28 0.33
N LYS A 292 -24.70 -33.93 -0.72
CA LYS A 292 -24.10 -35.25 -0.65
C LYS A 292 -22.88 -35.26 0.26
N ALA A 293 -22.01 -34.27 0.15
CA ALA A 293 -20.82 -34.16 0.98
C ALA A 293 -21.16 -33.81 2.45
N TYR A 294 -21.87 -32.71 2.68
CA TYR A 294 -22.00 -32.13 4.02
C TYR A 294 -23.15 -32.70 4.86
N LYS A 295 -24.22 -33.23 4.23
CA LYS A 295 -25.37 -33.82 4.95
C LYS A 295 -25.41 -35.34 4.91
N GLU A 296 -24.95 -35.93 3.81
CA GLU A 296 -25.03 -37.39 3.62
C GLU A 296 -23.67 -38.11 3.75
N GLN A 297 -22.55 -37.37 3.90
CA GLN A 297 -21.17 -37.89 3.97
C GLN A 297 -20.79 -38.83 2.81
N LYS A 298 -21.36 -38.57 1.63
CA LYS A 298 -21.14 -39.34 0.40
C LYS A 298 -20.19 -38.60 -0.54
N PHE A 299 -18.94 -38.45 -0.10
CA PHE A 299 -17.94 -37.65 -0.81
C PHE A 299 -17.68 -38.12 -2.24
N THR A 300 -17.62 -39.42 -2.50
CA THR A 300 -17.45 -39.96 -3.86
C THR A 300 -18.65 -39.62 -4.78
N GLU A 301 -19.89 -39.70 -4.27
CA GLU A 301 -21.07 -39.27 -5.05
C GLU A 301 -21.06 -37.76 -5.29
N ALA A 302 -20.57 -36.98 -4.32
CA ALA A 302 -20.45 -35.53 -4.42
C ALA A 302 -19.38 -35.12 -5.45
N GLU A 303 -18.21 -35.76 -5.43
CA GLU A 303 -17.13 -35.57 -6.40
C GLU A 303 -17.61 -35.84 -7.82
N ALA A 304 -18.32 -36.95 -8.05
CA ALA A 304 -18.85 -37.29 -9.36
C ALA A 304 -19.72 -36.16 -9.94
N LEU A 305 -20.56 -35.53 -9.11
CA LEU A 305 -21.40 -34.40 -9.52
C LEU A 305 -20.57 -33.15 -9.87
N VAL A 306 -19.50 -32.86 -9.12
CA VAL A 306 -18.59 -31.73 -9.42
C VAL A 306 -17.77 -32.01 -10.68
N GLN A 307 -17.27 -33.24 -10.85
CA GLN A 307 -16.56 -33.67 -12.07
C GLN A 307 -17.47 -33.58 -13.30
N GLU A 308 -18.74 -33.99 -13.17
CA GLU A 308 -19.72 -33.82 -14.25
C GLU A 308 -19.91 -32.34 -14.61
N LEU A 309 -19.91 -31.42 -13.64
CA LEU A 309 -19.95 -29.98 -13.90
C LEU A 309 -18.68 -29.46 -14.58
N ILE A 310 -17.50 -29.87 -14.11
CA ILE A 310 -16.21 -29.49 -14.70
C ILE A 310 -16.18 -29.95 -16.17
N ALA A 311 -16.48 -31.22 -16.43
CA ALA A 311 -16.52 -31.78 -17.77
C ALA A 311 -17.58 -31.11 -18.65
N TYR A 312 -18.75 -30.81 -18.09
CA TYR A 312 -19.80 -30.06 -18.79
C TYR A 312 -19.32 -28.65 -19.17
N SER A 313 -18.51 -28.01 -18.33
CA SER A 313 -17.96 -26.67 -18.57
C SER A 313 -16.82 -26.60 -19.61
N SER A 314 -16.78 -27.45 -20.64
CA SER A 314 -15.66 -27.46 -21.61
C SER A 314 -15.51 -26.12 -22.36
N GLN A 315 -14.29 -25.80 -22.81
CA GLN A 315 -14.03 -24.58 -23.58
C GLN A 315 -14.85 -24.54 -24.89
N GLU A 316 -14.98 -25.69 -25.57
CA GLU A 316 -15.77 -25.82 -26.80
C GLU A 316 -17.25 -25.59 -26.55
N ARG A 317 -17.80 -26.11 -25.44
CA ARG A 317 -19.18 -25.84 -25.06
C ARG A 317 -19.37 -24.38 -24.64
N GLY A 318 -18.40 -23.78 -23.97
CA GLY A 318 -18.37 -22.34 -23.73
C GLY A 318 -18.34 -21.52 -25.03
N ALA A 319 -17.60 -21.97 -26.05
CA ALA A 319 -17.59 -21.34 -27.38
C ALA A 319 -18.93 -21.51 -28.10
N LEU A 320 -19.55 -22.69 -28.03
CA LEU A 320 -20.88 -22.95 -28.56
C LEU A 320 -21.95 -22.12 -27.86
N ALA A 321 -21.94 -22.05 -26.52
CA ALA A 321 -22.86 -21.21 -25.75
C ALA A 321 -22.73 -19.72 -26.11
N ARG A 322 -21.49 -19.23 -26.33
CA ARG A 322 -21.23 -17.88 -26.84
C ARG A 322 -21.74 -17.69 -28.26
N TYR A 323 -21.48 -18.65 -29.15
CA TYR A 323 -21.95 -18.61 -30.54
C TYR A 323 -23.48 -18.69 -30.64
N MET A 324 -24.14 -19.49 -29.81
CA MET A 324 -25.59 -19.53 -29.74
C MET A 324 -26.22 -18.19 -29.34
N ARG A 325 -25.48 -17.35 -28.58
CA ARG A 325 -25.90 -15.96 -28.29
C ARG A 325 -25.78 -15.02 -29.50
N SER A 326 -24.97 -15.34 -30.51
CA SER A 326 -24.81 -14.52 -31.73
C SER A 326 -25.94 -14.69 -32.74
N PHE A 327 -26.87 -15.64 -32.53
CA PHE A 327 -28.12 -15.70 -33.28
C PHE A 327 -29.15 -14.79 -32.62
N ASP A 328 -29.80 -13.93 -33.40
CA ASP A 328 -30.89 -13.13 -32.86
C ASP A 328 -32.06 -14.03 -32.41
N GLY A 329 -32.70 -13.65 -31.30
CA GLY A 329 -33.82 -14.42 -30.75
C GLY A 329 -34.99 -14.59 -31.72
N SER A 330 -35.18 -13.63 -32.65
CA SER A 330 -36.24 -13.71 -33.67
C SER A 330 -36.03 -14.84 -34.68
N LEU A 331 -34.80 -15.35 -34.85
CA LEU A 331 -34.55 -16.51 -35.71
C LEU A 331 -35.26 -17.78 -35.22
N ARG A 332 -35.61 -17.87 -33.94
CA ARG A 332 -36.34 -19.04 -33.40
C ARG A 332 -37.75 -19.20 -33.99
N ALA A 333 -38.30 -18.16 -34.61
CA ALA A 333 -39.56 -18.25 -35.34
C ALA A 333 -39.41 -18.97 -36.70
N ASP A 334 -38.20 -19.03 -37.26
CA ASP A 334 -37.89 -19.70 -38.53
C ASP A 334 -37.77 -21.21 -38.35
N GLN A 335 -38.48 -21.98 -39.19
CA GLN A 335 -38.47 -23.45 -39.11
C GLN A 335 -37.09 -24.03 -39.47
N GLY A 336 -36.42 -23.48 -40.49
CA GLY A 336 -35.10 -23.96 -40.91
C GLY A 336 -34.02 -23.75 -39.85
N PHE A 337 -34.10 -22.65 -39.10
CA PHE A 337 -33.23 -22.42 -37.94
C PHE A 337 -33.56 -23.34 -36.76
N ARG A 338 -34.85 -23.60 -36.49
CA ARG A 338 -35.26 -24.58 -35.46
C ARG A 338 -34.74 -25.97 -35.80
N ASP A 339 -34.83 -26.39 -37.06
CA ASP A 339 -34.34 -27.68 -37.51
C ASP A 339 -32.81 -27.77 -37.42
N ALA A 340 -32.09 -26.69 -37.77
CA ALA A 340 -30.65 -26.61 -37.60
C ALA A 340 -30.21 -26.64 -36.12
N LEU A 341 -30.96 -25.96 -35.25
CA LEU A 341 -30.72 -25.98 -33.81
C LEU A 341 -31.00 -27.36 -33.21
N ALA A 342 -32.08 -28.03 -33.64
CA ALA A 342 -32.39 -29.39 -33.24
C ALA A 342 -31.33 -30.39 -33.74
N ALA A 343 -30.83 -30.22 -34.96
CA ALA A 343 -29.72 -31.02 -35.49
C ALA A 343 -28.44 -30.81 -34.66
N ALA A 344 -28.07 -29.56 -34.37
CA ALA A 344 -26.95 -29.23 -33.49
C ALA A 344 -27.16 -29.79 -32.07
N GLU A 345 -28.39 -29.78 -31.55
CA GLU A 345 -28.77 -30.40 -30.27
C GLU A 345 -28.46 -31.90 -30.22
N THR A 346 -28.75 -32.65 -31.30
CA THR A 346 -28.43 -34.09 -31.33
C THR A 346 -26.94 -34.39 -31.20
N LYS A 347 -26.07 -33.47 -31.64
CA LYS A 347 -24.60 -33.62 -31.57
C LYS A 347 -24.01 -33.19 -30.24
N GLN A 348 -24.63 -32.25 -29.54
CA GLN A 348 -24.09 -31.67 -28.30
C GLN A 348 -24.62 -32.29 -27.00
N LYS A 349 -25.42 -33.37 -27.03
CA LYS A 349 -25.86 -34.01 -25.77
C LYS A 349 -24.64 -34.51 -24.99
N PHE A 350 -24.45 -34.02 -23.75
CA PHE A 350 -23.28 -34.38 -22.95
C PHE A 350 -23.15 -35.90 -22.72
N LYS A 351 -24.26 -36.61 -22.48
CA LYS A 351 -24.28 -38.08 -22.33
C LYS A 351 -24.47 -38.84 -23.66
N GLY A 352 -24.31 -38.16 -24.81
CA GLY A 352 -24.47 -38.72 -26.17
C GLY A 352 -23.21 -38.52 -27.02
N THR A 353 -23.36 -38.18 -28.31
CA THR A 353 -22.24 -37.94 -29.25
C THR A 353 -21.27 -36.84 -28.80
N ASN A 354 -21.71 -35.94 -27.90
CA ASN A 354 -20.95 -34.85 -27.26
C ASN A 354 -19.88 -34.19 -28.15
N ASP A 355 -20.32 -33.60 -29.26
CA ASP A 355 -19.51 -32.89 -30.25
C ASP A 355 -19.96 -31.41 -30.36
N PRO A 356 -19.62 -30.54 -29.38
CA PRO A 356 -19.96 -29.11 -29.44
C PRO A 356 -19.29 -28.39 -30.61
N ALA A 357 -18.09 -28.82 -31.01
CA ALA A 357 -17.37 -28.25 -32.14
C ALA A 357 -18.08 -28.54 -33.47
N GLY A 358 -18.53 -29.78 -33.68
CA GLY A 358 -19.32 -30.18 -34.84
C GLY A 358 -20.72 -29.58 -34.85
N ALA A 359 -21.37 -29.45 -33.69
CA ALA A 359 -22.62 -28.69 -33.56
C ALA A 359 -22.42 -27.21 -34.00
N MET A 360 -21.33 -26.58 -33.57
CA MET A 360 -20.97 -25.23 -34.02
C MET A 360 -20.66 -25.21 -35.53
N ALA A 361 -19.97 -26.21 -36.07
CA ALA A 361 -19.62 -26.31 -37.48
C ALA A 361 -20.87 -26.48 -38.38
N ASP A 362 -21.83 -27.30 -37.96
CA ASP A 362 -23.12 -27.47 -38.63
C ASP A 362 -23.90 -26.15 -38.65
N LEU A 363 -23.96 -25.45 -37.52
CA LEU A 363 -24.60 -24.14 -37.44
C LEU A 363 -23.89 -23.11 -38.34
N LYS A 364 -22.56 -23.16 -38.48
CA LYS A 364 -21.79 -22.33 -39.44
C LYS A 364 -22.05 -22.73 -40.90
N ALA A 365 -22.20 -24.02 -41.19
CA ALA A 365 -22.53 -24.50 -42.54
C ALA A 365 -23.95 -24.07 -42.92
N TRP A 366 -24.90 -24.19 -42.00
CA TRP A 366 -26.25 -23.68 -42.15
C TRP A 366 -26.26 -22.16 -42.35
N GLU A 367 -25.47 -21.40 -41.57
CA GLU A 367 -25.32 -19.95 -41.77
C GLU A 367 -24.88 -19.62 -43.21
N LYS A 368 -23.87 -20.32 -43.73
CA LYS A 368 -23.35 -20.11 -45.09
C LYS A 368 -24.38 -20.39 -46.18
N SER A 369 -25.29 -21.34 -45.96
CA SER A 369 -26.36 -21.69 -46.89
C SER A 369 -27.56 -20.75 -46.79
N ASN A 370 -27.70 -20.01 -45.68
CA ASN A 370 -28.84 -19.15 -45.38
C ASN A 370 -28.44 -17.67 -45.25
N ARG A 371 -27.54 -17.19 -46.13
CA ARG A 371 -26.93 -15.84 -46.04
C ARG A 371 -27.92 -14.69 -45.93
N ALA A 372 -29.09 -14.76 -46.58
CA ALA A 372 -30.09 -13.70 -46.52
C ALA A 372 -30.70 -13.58 -45.11
N LEU A 373 -31.08 -14.71 -44.51
CA LEU A 373 -31.57 -14.80 -43.15
C LEU A 373 -30.48 -14.42 -42.13
N MET A 374 -29.24 -14.76 -42.42
CA MET A 374 -28.10 -14.43 -41.58
C MET A 374 -27.66 -12.98 -41.68
N ARG A 375 -27.86 -12.30 -42.81
CA ARG A 375 -27.72 -10.82 -42.89
C ARG A 375 -28.73 -10.12 -41.98
N LYS A 376 -29.98 -10.64 -41.93
CA LYS A 376 -31.00 -10.18 -40.98
C LYS A 376 -30.56 -10.39 -39.53
N SER A 377 -30.15 -11.61 -39.18
CA SER A 377 -29.66 -11.91 -37.83
C SER A 377 -28.43 -11.09 -37.46
N LEU A 378 -27.44 -10.98 -38.35
CA LEU A 378 -26.21 -10.22 -38.13
C LEU A 378 -26.48 -8.73 -37.98
N SER A 379 -27.38 -8.13 -38.77
CA SER A 379 -27.73 -6.72 -38.63
C SER A 379 -28.45 -6.46 -37.30
N LYS A 380 -29.40 -7.31 -36.89
CA LYS A 380 -30.03 -7.23 -35.56
C LYS A 380 -29.03 -7.44 -34.42
N GLN A 381 -28.07 -8.33 -34.60
CA GLN A 381 -27.01 -8.59 -33.64
C GLN A 381 -25.92 -7.51 -33.62
N ILE A 382 -25.62 -6.84 -34.72
CA ILE A 382 -24.77 -5.64 -34.72
C ILE A 382 -25.44 -4.59 -33.84
N VAL A 383 -26.74 -4.32 -34.04
CA VAL A 383 -27.50 -3.38 -33.19
C VAL A 383 -27.45 -3.81 -31.73
N LYS A 384 -27.64 -5.10 -31.40
CA LYS A 384 -27.72 -5.59 -30.02
C LYS A 384 -26.35 -5.77 -29.32
N ALA A 385 -25.40 -6.39 -30.00
CA ALA A 385 -24.12 -6.82 -29.43
C ALA A 385 -23.03 -5.75 -29.54
N LEU A 386 -23.05 -4.94 -30.60
CA LEU A 386 -22.11 -3.82 -30.74
C LEU A 386 -22.66 -2.52 -30.16
N GLU A 387 -23.86 -2.48 -29.58
CA GLU A 387 -24.41 -1.26 -28.96
C GLU A 387 -23.48 -0.73 -27.86
N LYS A 388 -23.02 -1.61 -26.96
CA LYS A 388 -22.09 -1.22 -25.90
C LYS A 388 -20.74 -0.76 -26.47
N LYS A 389 -20.26 -1.41 -27.54
CA LYS A 389 -19.01 -1.04 -28.22
C LYS A 389 -19.15 0.30 -28.93
N TYR A 390 -20.26 0.54 -29.62
CA TYR A 390 -20.65 1.83 -30.18
C TYR A 390 -20.72 2.88 -29.08
N GLN A 391 -21.41 2.62 -27.97
CA GLN A 391 -21.50 3.53 -26.84
C GLN A 391 -20.11 3.85 -26.25
N ALA A 392 -19.26 2.83 -26.03
CA ALA A 392 -17.90 3.03 -25.53
C ALA A 392 -17.04 3.84 -26.52
N LEU A 393 -17.04 3.47 -27.80
CA LEU A 393 -16.28 4.16 -28.84
C LEU A 393 -16.79 5.59 -29.04
N SER A 394 -18.11 5.81 -29.00
CA SER A 394 -18.74 7.14 -29.11
C SER A 394 -18.40 8.09 -27.95
N LYS A 395 -17.96 7.55 -26.81
CA LYS A 395 -17.49 8.35 -25.66
C LYS A 395 -16.03 8.79 -25.80
N VAL A 396 -15.23 8.11 -26.61
CA VAL A 396 -13.77 8.35 -26.73
C VAL A 396 -13.36 8.94 -28.08
N LEU A 397 -14.20 8.80 -29.11
CA LEU A 397 -13.99 9.41 -30.41
C LEU A 397 -14.42 10.88 -30.45
N THR A 398 -13.75 11.68 -31.28
CA THR A 398 -14.04 13.11 -31.51
C THR A 398 -14.49 13.35 -32.95
N ASP A 399 -14.90 14.57 -33.30
CA ASP A 399 -15.23 14.87 -34.70
C ASP A 399 -13.96 14.98 -35.58
N PRO A 400 -14.02 14.54 -36.85
CA PRO A 400 -15.22 14.11 -37.59
C PRO A 400 -15.60 12.63 -37.46
N GLU A 401 -14.79 11.78 -36.83
CA GLU A 401 -15.06 10.34 -36.75
C GLU A 401 -16.27 9.97 -35.88
N LEU A 402 -16.53 10.72 -34.81
CA LEU A 402 -17.70 10.56 -33.96
C LEU A 402 -18.99 10.76 -34.77
N SER A 403 -19.04 11.87 -35.53
CA SER A 403 -20.15 12.15 -36.44
C SER A 403 -20.34 11.06 -37.50
N ASP A 404 -19.26 10.53 -38.08
CA ASP A 404 -19.33 9.44 -39.08
C ASP A 404 -19.81 8.12 -38.46
N LEU A 405 -19.36 7.79 -37.23
CA LEU A 405 -19.81 6.62 -36.47
C LEU A 405 -21.30 6.72 -36.13
N LYS A 406 -21.75 7.85 -35.61
CA LYS A 406 -23.17 8.08 -35.28
C LYS A 406 -24.03 7.98 -36.53
N ALA A 407 -23.69 8.71 -37.59
CA ALA A 407 -24.45 8.70 -38.84
C ALA A 407 -24.55 7.28 -39.44
N THR A 408 -23.43 6.55 -39.48
CA THR A 408 -23.41 5.18 -40.02
C THR A 408 -24.19 4.20 -39.13
N TRP A 409 -24.04 4.30 -37.80
CA TRP A 409 -24.75 3.47 -36.83
C TRP A 409 -26.25 3.70 -36.84
N ASP A 410 -26.70 4.96 -36.80
CA ASP A 410 -28.11 5.32 -36.77
C ASP A 410 -28.80 4.94 -38.07
N ALA A 411 -28.15 5.14 -39.23
CA ALA A 411 -28.67 4.69 -40.52
C ALA A 411 -28.78 3.15 -40.60
N HIS A 412 -27.78 2.43 -40.09
CA HIS A 412 -27.84 0.97 -39.99
C HIS A 412 -28.97 0.52 -39.05
N LYS A 413 -29.08 1.11 -37.85
CA LYS A 413 -30.09 0.78 -36.84
C LYS A 413 -31.51 1.04 -37.35
N LEU A 414 -31.74 2.19 -37.99
CA LEU A 414 -33.02 2.54 -38.59
C LEU A 414 -33.48 1.49 -39.62
N LEU A 415 -32.59 1.11 -40.54
CA LEU A 415 -32.92 0.09 -41.55
C LEU A 415 -33.09 -1.31 -40.93
N ALA A 416 -32.34 -1.64 -39.88
CA ALA A 416 -32.45 -2.91 -39.16
C ALA A 416 -33.76 -3.01 -38.37
N ASP A 417 -34.19 -1.92 -37.74
CA ASP A 417 -35.47 -1.81 -37.00
C ASP A 417 -36.67 -1.83 -37.96
N ALA A 418 -36.50 -1.29 -39.18
CA ALA A 418 -37.48 -1.36 -40.26
C ALA A 418 -37.52 -2.72 -41.00
N ASP A 419 -36.78 -3.73 -40.51
CA ASP A 419 -36.66 -5.06 -41.10
C ASP A 419 -36.17 -5.07 -42.58
N ASN A 420 -35.40 -4.06 -43.01
CA ASN A 420 -34.82 -3.97 -44.36
C ASN A 420 -33.37 -4.50 -44.39
N PHE A 421 -33.19 -5.71 -44.92
CA PHE A 421 -31.90 -6.42 -44.96
C PHE A 421 -31.40 -6.73 -46.37
N ASP A 422 -31.84 -5.96 -47.37
CA ASP A 422 -31.22 -6.02 -48.69
C ASP A 422 -29.72 -5.75 -48.59
N LYS A 423 -28.92 -6.45 -49.41
CA LYS A 423 -27.46 -6.39 -49.31
C LYS A 423 -26.94 -5.00 -49.67
N ASP A 424 -27.52 -4.37 -50.68
CA ASP A 424 -26.97 -3.19 -51.33
C ASP A 424 -27.76 -1.92 -50.95
N ALA A 425 -29.02 -2.07 -50.52
CA ALA A 425 -29.90 -0.96 -50.10
C ALA A 425 -30.45 -1.08 -48.66
N GLY A 426 -30.23 -2.20 -47.97
CA GLY A 426 -30.68 -2.43 -46.58
C GLY A 426 -29.59 -2.17 -45.54
N ALA A 427 -29.84 -2.54 -44.28
CA ALA A 427 -28.85 -2.40 -43.19
C ALA A 427 -27.44 -2.97 -43.52
N PRO A 428 -27.30 -4.12 -44.22
CA PRO A 428 -26.00 -4.69 -44.57
C PRO A 428 -25.04 -3.79 -45.34
N GLN A 429 -25.51 -2.80 -46.09
CA GLN A 429 -24.65 -1.90 -46.87
C GLN A 429 -23.64 -1.14 -45.98
N TYR A 430 -23.99 -0.93 -44.70
CA TYR A 430 -23.16 -0.20 -43.75
C TYR A 430 -22.10 -1.09 -43.06
N HIS A 431 -22.12 -2.41 -43.23
CA HIS A 431 -21.25 -3.34 -42.51
C HIS A 431 -19.75 -3.04 -42.74
N ALA A 432 -19.34 -2.79 -43.98
CA ALA A 432 -17.94 -2.50 -44.30
C ALA A 432 -17.45 -1.18 -43.69
N LYS A 433 -18.32 -0.16 -43.66
CA LYS A 433 -17.99 1.15 -43.08
C LYS A 433 -17.96 1.08 -41.55
N LEU A 434 -18.91 0.38 -40.94
CA LEU A 434 -18.90 0.08 -39.51
C LEU A 434 -17.65 -0.69 -39.11
N ASP A 435 -17.23 -1.69 -39.88
CA ASP A 435 -15.97 -2.42 -39.63
C ASP A 435 -14.74 -1.50 -39.67
N GLN A 436 -14.64 -0.59 -40.64
CA GLN A 436 -13.56 0.40 -40.70
C GLN A 436 -13.57 1.35 -39.50
N LEU A 437 -14.74 1.84 -39.09
CA LEU A 437 -14.90 2.73 -37.95
C LEU A 437 -14.58 2.02 -36.62
N PHE A 438 -15.03 0.77 -36.45
CA PHE A 438 -14.71 -0.02 -35.26
C PHE A 438 -13.24 -0.43 -35.18
N LYS A 439 -12.49 -0.47 -36.30
CA LYS A 439 -11.04 -0.68 -36.29
C LYS A 439 -10.26 0.48 -35.64
N LEU A 440 -10.86 1.67 -35.53
CA LEU A 440 -10.25 2.78 -34.78
C LEU A 440 -10.00 2.41 -33.32
N GLU A 441 -10.78 1.49 -32.74
CA GLU A 441 -10.58 0.95 -31.39
C GLU A 441 -9.13 0.48 -31.15
N LYS A 442 -8.50 -0.16 -32.15
CA LYS A 442 -7.14 -0.72 -32.03
C LYS A 442 -6.07 0.33 -31.76
N VAL A 443 -6.33 1.57 -32.15
CA VAL A 443 -5.40 2.69 -32.00
C VAL A 443 -5.96 3.75 -31.05
N VAL A 444 -7.09 3.51 -30.38
CA VAL A 444 -7.63 4.46 -29.38
C VAL A 444 -6.63 4.68 -28.27
N ASP A 445 -6.01 3.62 -27.74
CA ASP A 445 -5.05 3.73 -26.65
C ASP A 445 -3.75 4.39 -27.11
N GLU A 446 -3.25 4.08 -28.31
CA GLU A 446 -2.07 4.72 -28.89
C GLU A 446 -2.32 6.21 -29.22
N ARG A 447 -3.50 6.55 -29.73
CA ARG A 447 -3.93 7.95 -29.94
C ARG A 447 -4.11 8.67 -28.62
N ARG A 448 -4.62 7.98 -27.60
CA ARG A 448 -4.69 8.50 -26.24
C ARG A 448 -3.29 8.68 -25.66
N GLU A 449 -2.34 7.78 -25.93
CA GLU A 449 -0.93 7.94 -25.56
C GLU A 449 -0.32 9.15 -26.25
N MET A 450 -0.51 9.33 -27.56
CA MET A 450 -0.09 10.54 -28.27
C MET A 450 -0.69 11.80 -27.64
N ALA A 451 -2.00 11.80 -27.36
CA ALA A 451 -2.68 12.91 -26.69
C ALA A 451 -2.17 13.12 -25.26
N LEU A 452 -1.85 12.06 -24.52
CA LEU A 452 -1.28 12.12 -23.17
C LEU A 452 0.15 12.65 -23.19
N ILE A 453 0.96 12.25 -24.18
CA ILE A 453 2.30 12.81 -24.41
C ILE A 453 2.16 14.30 -24.69
N LEU A 454 1.25 14.72 -25.57
CA LEU A 454 1.04 16.13 -25.89
C LEU A 454 0.42 16.91 -24.74
N GLN A 455 -0.41 16.29 -23.92
CA GLN A 455 -0.96 16.90 -22.71
C GLN A 455 0.12 17.08 -21.64
N ARG A 456 0.96 16.06 -21.44
CA ARG A 456 2.05 16.04 -20.47
C ARG A 456 3.22 16.90 -20.92
N TYR A 457 3.42 17.01 -22.22
CA TYR A 457 4.46 17.80 -22.88
C TYR A 457 3.85 18.71 -23.96
N PRO A 458 3.11 19.77 -23.59
CA PRO A 458 2.42 20.67 -24.54
C PRO A 458 3.32 21.26 -25.63
N ALA A 459 4.60 21.47 -25.31
CA ALA A 459 5.60 21.97 -26.25
C ALA A 459 5.81 21.04 -27.45
N ALA A 460 5.56 19.74 -27.33
CA ALA A 460 5.68 18.78 -28.43
C ALA A 460 4.63 19.05 -29.55
N ALA A 461 3.52 19.74 -29.25
CA ALA A 461 2.51 20.06 -30.25
C ALA A 461 3.05 20.97 -31.39
N ALA A 462 4.04 21.83 -31.08
CA ALA A 462 4.63 22.76 -32.03
C ALA A 462 5.46 22.09 -33.16
N TYR A 463 5.70 20.78 -33.04
CA TYR A 463 6.46 19.97 -34.00
C TYR A 463 5.56 19.25 -35.01
N GLU A 464 4.24 19.30 -34.82
CA GLU A 464 3.22 18.78 -35.75
C GLU A 464 3.34 17.29 -36.17
N PHE A 465 4.03 16.43 -35.39
CA PHE A 465 4.21 15.02 -35.76
C PHE A 465 2.91 14.21 -35.88
N GLN A 466 1.84 14.64 -35.19
CA GLN A 466 0.50 14.04 -35.27
C GLN A 466 -0.29 14.44 -36.53
N LYS A 467 0.18 15.43 -37.29
CA LYS A 467 -0.56 16.03 -38.42
C LYS A 467 -1.00 14.98 -39.46
N PRO A 468 -0.19 13.99 -39.89
CA PRO A 468 -0.64 12.98 -40.84
C PRO A 468 -1.83 12.15 -40.36
N VAL A 469 -1.91 11.87 -39.04
CA VAL A 469 -3.06 11.16 -38.43
C VAL A 469 -4.29 12.07 -38.43
N ALA A 470 -4.13 13.34 -38.05
CA ALA A 470 -5.21 14.32 -38.02
C ALA A 470 -5.79 14.61 -39.43
N ASP A 471 -4.92 14.74 -40.43
CA ASP A 471 -5.31 14.98 -41.82
C ASP A 471 -6.08 13.77 -42.38
N ALA A 472 -5.62 12.53 -42.11
CA ALA A 472 -6.31 11.32 -42.53
C ALA A 472 -7.68 11.14 -41.87
N LEU A 473 -7.81 11.48 -40.58
CA LEU A 473 -9.09 11.49 -39.86
C LEU A 473 -10.05 12.55 -40.43
N THR A 474 -9.54 13.76 -40.70
CA THR A 474 -10.28 14.86 -41.33
C THR A 474 -10.79 14.46 -42.71
N ALA A 475 -9.97 13.75 -43.49
CA ALA A 475 -10.33 13.20 -44.80
C ALA A 475 -11.21 11.94 -44.73
N LYS A 476 -11.60 11.47 -43.53
CA LYS A 476 -12.38 10.24 -43.27
C LYS A 476 -11.73 8.95 -43.81
N LYS A 477 -10.40 8.94 -43.92
CA LYS A 477 -9.60 7.81 -44.40
C LYS A 477 -9.07 6.97 -43.23
N TYR A 478 -9.98 6.28 -42.54
CA TYR A 478 -9.65 5.57 -41.29
C TYR A 478 -8.54 4.51 -41.38
N PRO A 479 -8.41 3.72 -42.47
CA PRO A 479 -7.27 2.81 -42.61
C PRO A 479 -5.92 3.51 -42.73
N GLU A 480 -5.86 4.65 -43.44
CA GLU A 480 -4.63 5.47 -43.56
C GLU A 480 -4.30 6.11 -42.20
N ALA A 481 -5.31 6.58 -41.47
CA ALA A 481 -5.13 7.10 -40.12
C ALA A 481 -4.54 6.05 -39.17
N VAL A 482 -5.06 4.82 -39.19
CA VAL A 482 -4.54 3.68 -38.39
C VAL A 482 -3.10 3.35 -38.76
N ALA A 483 -2.75 3.37 -40.05
CA ALA A 483 -1.39 3.06 -40.53
C ALA A 483 -0.35 4.14 -40.18
N ALA A 484 -0.77 5.40 -40.02
CA ALA A 484 0.12 6.52 -39.68
C ALA A 484 0.44 6.61 -38.18
N VAL A 485 -0.34 5.96 -37.30
CA VAL A 485 -0.15 6.02 -35.84
C VAL A 485 1.24 5.56 -35.39
N PRO A 486 1.82 4.44 -35.85
CA PRO A 486 3.10 3.95 -35.32
C PRO A 486 4.28 4.91 -35.53
N ASP A 487 4.41 5.54 -36.70
CA ASP A 487 5.49 6.49 -37.00
C ASP A 487 5.32 7.80 -36.21
N ALA A 488 4.10 8.34 -36.16
CA ALA A 488 3.78 9.54 -35.38
C ALA A 488 4.05 9.31 -33.88
N LEU A 489 3.65 8.14 -33.37
CA LEU A 489 3.89 7.76 -31.98
C LEU A 489 5.37 7.55 -31.68
N ALA A 490 6.15 6.94 -32.58
CA ALA A 490 7.60 6.76 -32.38
C ALA A 490 8.32 8.11 -32.23
N LYS A 491 8.00 9.10 -33.08
CA LYS A 491 8.55 10.46 -32.98
C LYS A 491 8.12 11.16 -31.71
N LEU A 492 6.83 11.05 -31.34
CA LEU A 492 6.31 11.62 -30.10
C LEU A 492 6.90 10.93 -28.85
N ARG A 493 7.23 9.64 -28.89
CA ARG A 493 7.91 8.93 -27.78
C ARG A 493 9.36 9.39 -27.57
N ALA A 494 10.02 9.88 -28.61
CA ALA A 494 11.37 10.45 -28.51
C ALA A 494 11.37 11.93 -28.05
N MET A 495 10.23 12.64 -28.15
CA MET A 495 10.12 14.04 -27.71
C MET A 495 10.37 14.27 -26.22
N PRO A 496 9.86 13.44 -25.28
CA PRO A 496 10.16 13.59 -23.86
C PRO A 496 11.65 13.70 -23.58
N ALA A 497 12.48 12.78 -24.08
CA ALA A 497 13.93 12.81 -23.86
C ALA A 497 14.55 14.11 -24.38
N TYR A 498 14.20 14.52 -25.60
CA TYR A 498 14.69 15.78 -26.15
C TYR A 498 14.23 17.01 -25.35
N LEU A 499 12.95 17.10 -25.02
CA LEU A 499 12.38 18.22 -24.25
C LEU A 499 12.95 18.26 -22.85
N ASP A 500 13.18 17.11 -22.21
CA ASP A 500 13.80 17.00 -20.89
C ASP A 500 15.27 17.47 -20.96
N THR A 501 16.06 17.00 -21.93
CA THR A 501 17.45 17.48 -22.12
C THR A 501 17.51 18.97 -22.45
N ARG A 502 16.59 19.46 -23.29
CA ARG A 502 16.48 20.89 -23.61
C ARG A 502 16.08 21.71 -22.38
N THR A 503 15.11 21.25 -21.62
CA THR A 503 14.66 21.92 -20.39
C THR A 503 15.79 21.91 -19.37
N ALA A 504 16.50 20.80 -19.19
CA ALA A 504 17.67 20.73 -18.31
C ALA A 504 18.76 21.72 -18.74
N ALA A 505 19.02 21.86 -20.05
CA ALA A 505 19.94 22.86 -20.57
C ALA A 505 19.45 24.29 -20.37
N GLN A 506 18.15 24.57 -20.53
CA GLN A 506 17.55 25.89 -20.34
C GLN A 506 17.47 26.27 -18.85
N ASP A 507 17.12 25.33 -17.98
CA ASP A 507 17.10 25.49 -16.53
C ASP A 507 18.51 25.73 -16.01
N LEU A 508 19.48 24.96 -16.51
CA LEU A 508 20.90 25.21 -16.27
C LEU A 508 21.28 26.62 -16.70
N LEU A 509 20.95 27.02 -17.93
CA LEU A 509 21.20 28.38 -18.42
C LEU A 509 20.56 29.46 -17.52
N ALA A 510 19.40 29.19 -16.94
CA ALA A 510 18.67 30.12 -16.07
C ALA A 510 19.21 30.19 -14.63
N VAL A 511 19.83 29.12 -14.11
CA VAL A 511 20.40 29.09 -12.75
C VAL A 511 21.87 29.47 -12.69
N LEU A 512 22.55 29.51 -13.84
CA LEU A 512 23.90 30.04 -13.92
C LEU A 512 23.91 31.53 -13.53
N PRO A 513 24.95 31.99 -12.80
CA PRO A 513 25.10 33.41 -12.48
C PRO A 513 25.11 34.25 -13.76
N GLY A 514 24.34 35.35 -13.77
CA GLY A 514 24.16 36.20 -14.94
C GLY A 514 25.41 36.94 -15.41
N ASP A 515 26.51 36.86 -14.65
CA ASP A 515 27.84 37.41 -14.93
C ASP A 515 28.87 36.37 -15.42
N ALA A 516 28.45 35.11 -15.60
CA ALA A 516 29.31 34.01 -16.07
C ALA A 516 29.23 33.80 -17.60
N ASP A 517 29.59 34.81 -18.39
CA ASP A 517 29.46 34.84 -19.86
C ASP A 517 30.17 33.67 -20.59
N GLU A 518 31.28 33.17 -20.04
CA GLU A 518 32.03 32.03 -20.58
C GLU A 518 31.25 30.71 -20.52
N LEU A 519 30.21 30.66 -19.67
CA LEU A 519 29.34 29.51 -19.46
C LEU A 519 27.93 29.74 -20.04
N THR A 520 27.43 30.94 -20.18
CA THR A 520 26.06 31.14 -20.71
C THR A 520 26.01 31.06 -22.25
N GLY A 521 27.03 31.57 -22.94
CA GLY A 521 27.06 31.68 -24.41
C GLY A 521 27.07 30.34 -25.18
N PRO A 522 27.99 29.40 -24.90
CA PRO A 522 28.06 28.12 -25.62
C PRO A 522 26.81 27.23 -25.45
N LEU A 523 26.22 27.24 -24.25
CA LEU A 523 25.03 26.46 -23.93
C LEU A 523 23.79 26.97 -24.69
N ASP A 524 23.61 28.30 -24.76
CA ASP A 524 22.53 28.91 -25.55
C ASP A 524 22.63 28.57 -27.05
N ALA A 525 23.84 28.55 -27.61
CA ALA A 525 24.07 28.17 -29.01
C ALA A 525 23.71 26.70 -29.28
N ALA A 526 24.05 25.78 -28.35
CA ALA A 526 23.73 24.37 -28.47
C ALA A 526 22.22 24.10 -28.38
N ILE A 527 21.52 24.78 -27.47
CA ILE A 527 20.05 24.71 -27.35
C ILE A 527 19.39 25.09 -28.68
N LYS A 528 19.87 26.17 -29.32
CA LYS A 528 19.36 26.64 -30.62
C LYS A 528 19.62 25.64 -31.75
N ALA A 529 20.79 24.99 -31.79
CA ALA A 529 21.10 24.00 -32.82
C ALA A 529 20.24 22.74 -32.68
N ALA A 530 20.03 22.25 -31.45
CA ALA A 530 19.22 21.06 -31.19
C ALA A 530 17.73 21.27 -31.57
N GLU A 531 17.19 22.48 -31.37
CA GLU A 531 15.84 22.86 -31.85
C GLU A 531 15.67 22.65 -33.35
N VAL A 532 16.68 23.01 -34.16
CA VAL A 532 16.63 22.84 -35.61
C VAL A 532 16.57 21.35 -35.99
N THR A 533 17.39 20.52 -35.34
CA THR A 533 17.42 19.06 -35.58
C THR A 533 16.11 18.38 -35.21
N ALA A 534 15.53 18.73 -34.06
CA ALA A 534 14.25 18.17 -33.61
C ALA A 534 13.10 18.53 -34.58
N ARG A 535 13.06 19.78 -35.06
CA ARG A 535 12.09 20.21 -36.09
C ARG A 535 12.30 19.52 -37.44
N GLY A 536 13.52 19.06 -37.73
CA GLY A 536 13.83 18.23 -38.90
C GLY A 536 13.30 16.79 -38.84
N GLY A 537 12.68 16.38 -37.72
CA GLY A 537 12.07 15.06 -37.56
C GLY A 537 12.92 14.02 -36.83
N ASP A 538 14.05 14.44 -36.24
CA ASP A 538 14.96 13.56 -35.48
C ASP A 538 15.20 14.08 -34.05
N PRO A 539 14.18 14.02 -33.18
CA PRO A 539 14.32 14.44 -31.78
C PRO A 539 15.33 13.57 -31.00
N ALA A 540 15.55 12.32 -31.40
CA ALA A 540 16.52 11.45 -30.75
C ALA A 540 17.96 11.95 -30.97
N LYS A 541 18.31 12.33 -32.20
CA LYS A 541 19.60 12.96 -32.49
C LYS A 541 19.77 14.32 -31.81
N ALA A 542 18.72 15.15 -31.83
CA ALA A 542 18.74 16.45 -31.16
C ALA A 542 19.06 16.34 -29.66
N ALA A 543 18.51 15.33 -28.99
CA ALA A 543 18.84 15.03 -27.60
C ALA A 543 20.32 14.64 -27.42
N GLY A 544 20.85 13.77 -28.29
CA GLY A 544 22.25 13.33 -28.25
C GLY A 544 23.27 14.46 -28.47
N ASP A 545 23.00 15.34 -29.44
CA ASP A 545 23.87 16.47 -29.76
C ASP A 545 23.92 17.49 -28.60
N LEU A 546 22.78 17.76 -27.95
CA LEU A 546 22.72 18.66 -26.80
C LEU A 546 23.35 18.04 -25.55
N GLN A 547 23.18 16.74 -25.35
CA GLN A 547 23.80 16.01 -24.24
C GLN A 547 25.33 16.07 -24.32
N ALA A 548 25.91 15.95 -25.51
CA ALA A 548 27.36 16.06 -25.71
C ALA A 548 27.95 17.42 -25.26
N VAL A 549 27.20 18.52 -25.40
CA VAL A 549 27.62 19.85 -24.93
C VAL A 549 27.55 19.96 -23.41
N LEU A 550 26.50 19.40 -22.80
CA LEU A 550 26.36 19.31 -21.34
C LEU A 550 27.49 18.50 -20.69
N ASP A 551 27.98 17.47 -21.39
CA ASP A 551 29.03 16.59 -20.90
C ASP A 551 30.46 17.17 -21.04
N GLY A 552 30.66 18.14 -21.95
CA GLY A 552 31.97 18.71 -22.32
C GLY A 552 32.49 19.86 -21.47
N THR A 553 31.71 20.41 -20.53
CA THR A 553 32.06 21.58 -19.70
C THR A 553 31.56 21.41 -18.25
N ASP A 554 32.12 22.15 -17.28
CA ASP A 554 31.89 22.02 -15.81
C ASP A 554 30.42 22.26 -15.33
N TYR A 555 29.45 22.40 -16.23
CA TYR A 555 28.04 22.61 -15.90
C TYR A 555 27.42 21.47 -15.10
N MET A 556 27.76 20.23 -15.46
CA MET A 556 27.12 19.05 -14.87
C MET A 556 27.45 18.94 -13.37
N ASP A 557 28.71 19.23 -13.00
CA ASP A 557 29.17 19.14 -11.61
C ASP A 557 28.59 20.27 -10.74
N LEU A 558 28.42 21.48 -11.29
CA LEU A 558 27.75 22.60 -10.62
C LEU A 558 26.24 22.34 -10.43
N VAL A 559 25.56 21.83 -11.47
CA VAL A 559 24.12 21.48 -11.42
C VAL A 559 23.86 20.39 -10.40
N LEU A 560 24.68 19.33 -10.39
CA LEU A 560 24.57 18.26 -9.41
C LEU A 560 24.73 18.79 -7.97
N ALA A 561 25.72 19.66 -7.73
CA ALA A 561 25.93 20.27 -6.41
C ALA A 561 24.73 21.12 -5.96
N MET A 562 24.14 21.91 -6.87
CA MET A 562 22.96 22.73 -6.57
C MET A 562 21.70 21.87 -6.33
N ALA A 563 21.48 20.85 -7.16
CA ALA A 563 20.33 19.95 -7.05
C ALA A 563 20.38 19.12 -5.76
N ASP A 564 21.54 18.54 -5.44
CA ASP A 564 21.73 17.75 -4.22
C ASP A 564 21.61 18.61 -2.96
N TYR A 565 22.14 19.86 -2.98
CA TYR A 565 21.92 20.82 -1.90
C TYR A 565 20.43 21.12 -1.68
N ARG A 566 19.68 21.44 -2.75
CA ARG A 566 18.23 21.74 -2.67
C ARG A 566 17.44 20.54 -2.16
N ALA A 567 17.73 19.33 -2.65
CA ALA A 567 17.07 18.11 -2.21
C ALA A 567 17.32 17.82 -0.71
N LYS A 568 18.58 17.99 -0.26
CA LYS A 568 18.94 17.84 1.16
C LYS A 568 18.28 18.92 2.01
N LEU A 569 18.31 20.18 1.58
CA LEU A 569 17.69 21.30 2.29
C LEU A 569 16.21 21.04 2.53
N ALA A 570 15.46 20.60 1.52
CA ALA A 570 14.04 20.28 1.65
C ALA A 570 13.79 19.17 2.70
N LYS A 571 14.61 18.11 2.69
CA LYS A 571 14.52 17.03 3.70
C LYS A 571 14.84 17.55 5.10
N VAL A 572 15.91 18.31 5.24
CA VAL A 572 16.37 18.85 6.53
C VAL A 572 15.38 19.85 7.09
N GLN A 573 14.83 20.77 6.28
CA GLN A 573 13.79 21.72 6.68
C GLN A 573 12.53 21.03 7.18
N LYS A 574 12.14 19.92 6.54
CA LYS A 574 10.98 19.12 6.98
C LYS A 574 11.22 18.48 8.35
N GLU A 575 12.35 17.82 8.55
CA GLU A 575 12.67 17.23 9.86
C GLU A 575 12.91 18.29 10.94
N HIS A 576 13.56 19.40 10.59
CA HIS A 576 13.74 20.56 11.46
C HIS A 576 12.40 21.09 11.97
N SER A 577 11.44 21.34 11.06
CA SER A 577 10.10 21.79 11.41
C SER A 577 9.35 20.79 12.30
N ARG A 578 9.51 19.49 12.06
CA ARG A 578 8.91 18.43 12.91
C ARG A 578 9.52 18.44 14.30
N THR A 579 10.85 18.51 14.42
CA THR A 579 11.54 18.53 15.70
C THR A 579 11.16 19.75 16.54
N LYS A 580 11.06 20.95 15.94
CA LYS A 580 10.62 22.17 16.65
C LYS A 580 9.24 22.03 17.28
N LYS A 581 8.29 21.37 16.61
CA LYS A 581 6.92 21.16 17.15
C LYS A 581 6.91 20.43 18.50
N TYR A 582 7.83 19.48 18.70
CA TYR A 582 7.94 18.73 19.95
C TYR A 582 8.86 19.40 20.97
N LEU A 583 9.87 20.14 20.49
CA LEU A 583 10.87 20.77 21.34
C LEU A 583 10.25 21.85 22.24
N LYS A 584 9.43 22.76 21.69
CA LYS A 584 8.75 23.87 22.40
C LYS A 584 9.62 24.51 23.49
N LEU A 585 10.84 24.88 23.12
CA LEU A 585 11.86 25.44 24.01
C LEU A 585 12.66 26.48 23.25
N ALA A 586 12.22 27.75 23.32
CA ALA A 586 12.68 28.82 22.43
C ALA A 586 14.21 28.96 22.30
N PRO A 587 15.03 28.94 23.39
CA PRO A 587 16.48 29.06 23.24
C PRO A 587 17.14 27.90 22.48
N ALA A 588 16.59 26.69 22.61
CA ALA A 588 17.07 25.53 21.85
C ALA A 588 16.58 25.57 20.39
N GLU A 589 15.40 26.12 20.14
CA GLU A 589 14.90 26.36 18.78
C GLU A 589 15.74 27.40 18.03
N ASP A 590 16.12 28.50 18.69
CA ASP A 590 16.96 29.55 18.12
C ASP A 590 18.34 29.00 17.70
N ALA A 591 18.91 28.09 18.49
CA ALA A 591 20.17 27.43 18.17
C ALA A 591 20.06 26.54 16.91
N LEU A 592 18.93 25.84 16.74
CA LEU A 592 18.66 25.06 15.53
C LEU A 592 18.47 25.98 14.31
N ASP A 593 17.73 27.08 14.46
CA ASP A 593 17.50 28.05 13.39
C ASP A 593 18.82 28.67 12.91
N ALA A 594 19.69 29.06 13.84
CA ALA A 594 21.01 29.61 13.52
C ALA A 594 21.90 28.61 12.75
N SER A 595 21.88 27.33 13.15
CA SER A 595 22.63 26.26 12.47
C SER A 595 22.13 26.04 11.04
N LEU A 596 20.81 25.99 10.84
CA LEU A 596 20.21 25.86 9.50
C LEU A 596 20.52 27.09 8.64
N LYS A 597 20.41 28.30 9.22
CA LYS A 597 20.72 29.56 8.52
C LYS A 597 22.18 29.63 8.05
N THR A 598 23.12 29.17 8.86
CA THR A 598 24.54 29.11 8.49
C THR A 598 24.74 28.24 7.24
N ALA A 599 24.01 27.12 7.14
CA ALA A 599 24.05 26.25 5.97
C ALA A 599 23.42 26.91 4.72
N THR A 600 22.33 27.68 4.87
CA THR A 600 21.69 28.37 3.74
C THR A 600 22.49 29.56 3.24
N ASP A 601 23.05 30.36 4.14
CA ASP A 601 23.84 31.55 3.77
C ASP A 601 25.09 31.17 2.96
N ARG A 602 25.70 30.02 3.25
CA ARG A 602 26.86 29.47 2.51
C ARG A 602 26.55 29.13 1.04
N ALA A 603 25.32 28.71 0.76
CA ALA A 603 24.86 28.46 -0.62
C ALA A 603 24.39 29.75 -1.29
N ASP A 604 23.58 30.54 -0.59
CA ASP A 604 22.87 31.67 -1.19
C ASP A 604 23.76 32.90 -1.36
N SER A 605 24.68 33.14 -0.42
CA SER A 605 25.59 34.29 -0.43
C SER A 605 26.95 33.94 -1.06
N ASP A 606 27.59 32.85 -0.60
CA ASP A 606 28.98 32.52 -0.99
C ASP A 606 29.06 31.64 -2.25
N LYS A 607 27.93 31.10 -2.71
CA LYS A 607 27.84 30.13 -3.84
C LYS A 607 28.65 28.85 -3.61
N GLU A 608 28.93 28.52 -2.36
CA GLU A 608 29.68 27.33 -1.96
C GLU A 608 28.73 26.16 -1.63
N TYR A 609 28.02 25.65 -2.64
CA TYR A 609 27.01 24.59 -2.48
C TYR A 609 27.55 23.29 -1.83
N GLY A 610 28.84 22.98 -2.05
CA GLY A 610 29.50 21.83 -1.44
C GLY A 610 29.65 21.93 0.08
N ASP A 611 29.98 23.14 0.57
CA ASP A 611 30.14 23.45 2.00
C ASP A 611 28.78 23.59 2.68
N ALA A 612 27.82 24.25 2.02
CA ALA A 612 26.44 24.33 2.47
C ALA A 612 25.83 22.95 2.73
N PHE A 613 26.10 21.98 1.86
CA PHE A 613 25.67 20.59 2.06
C PHE A 613 26.28 19.94 3.31
N LEU A 614 27.57 20.17 3.60
CA LEU A 614 28.21 19.65 4.82
C LEU A 614 27.57 20.21 6.09
N LEU A 615 27.29 21.50 6.07
CA LEU A 615 26.61 22.18 7.17
C LEU A 615 25.19 21.61 7.38
N LEU A 616 24.47 21.28 6.30
CA LEU A 616 23.20 20.54 6.39
C LEU A 616 23.36 19.12 6.96
N ASP A 617 24.49 18.45 6.73
CA ASP A 617 24.75 17.13 7.31
C ASP A 617 25.03 17.20 8.82
N ALA A 618 25.82 18.18 9.24
CA ALA A 618 26.01 18.49 10.65
C ALA A 618 24.68 18.84 11.33
N HIS A 619 23.85 19.67 10.68
CA HIS A 619 22.52 19.99 11.19
C HIS A 619 21.61 18.75 11.27
N GLN A 620 21.66 17.86 10.28
CA GLN A 620 20.87 16.62 10.31
C GLN A 620 21.30 15.70 11.47
N LYS A 621 22.60 15.60 11.78
CA LYS A 621 23.09 14.86 12.95
C LYS A 621 22.57 15.49 14.25
N LEU A 622 22.61 16.81 14.35
CA LEU A 622 22.04 17.54 15.49
C LEU A 622 20.55 17.24 15.67
N LEU A 623 19.76 17.24 14.59
CA LEU A 623 18.34 16.88 14.64
C LEU A 623 18.09 15.44 15.13
N ALA A 624 19.01 14.50 14.83
CA ALA A 624 18.92 13.12 15.29
C ALA A 624 19.14 12.98 16.80
N GLU A 625 19.89 13.90 17.43
CA GLU A 625 20.08 13.98 18.88
C GLU A 625 18.92 14.71 19.58
N VAL A 626 18.45 15.82 18.99
CA VAL A 626 17.36 16.64 19.55
C VAL A 626 16.06 15.87 19.60
N LYS A 627 15.73 15.11 18.54
CA LYS A 627 14.42 14.48 18.40
C LYS A 627 14.09 13.53 19.57
N PRO A 628 14.96 12.55 19.93
CA PRO A 628 14.72 11.71 21.11
C PRO A 628 14.58 12.50 22.41
N MET A 629 15.36 13.56 22.59
CA MET A 629 15.28 14.44 23.76
C MET A 629 13.95 15.19 23.83
N ALA A 630 13.53 15.83 22.73
CA ALA A 630 12.25 16.54 22.63
C ALA A 630 11.07 15.61 22.89
N THR A 631 11.14 14.36 22.41
CA THR A 631 10.14 13.32 22.72
C THR A 631 10.14 12.96 24.20
N ALA A 632 11.31 12.79 24.84
CA ALA A 632 11.39 12.50 26.28
C ALA A 632 10.84 13.67 27.14
N ARG A 633 11.16 14.92 26.77
CA ARG A 633 10.61 16.13 27.40
C ARG A 633 9.09 16.18 27.31
N PHE A 634 8.54 15.96 26.11
CA PHE A 634 7.10 15.93 25.88
C PHE A 634 6.41 14.88 26.77
N GLN A 635 7.00 13.67 26.87
CA GLN A 635 6.47 12.59 27.71
C GLN A 635 6.43 12.96 29.18
N VAL A 636 7.55 13.41 29.75
CA VAL A 636 7.62 13.73 31.18
C VAL A 636 6.62 14.82 31.54
N ASN A 637 6.50 15.86 30.71
CA ASN A 637 5.52 16.92 30.94
C ASN A 637 4.07 16.42 30.81
N GLY A 638 3.79 15.53 29.86
CA GLY A 638 2.49 14.88 29.73
C GLY A 638 2.13 14.01 30.93
N ILE A 639 3.07 13.20 31.41
CA ILE A 639 2.91 12.35 32.60
C ILE A 639 2.65 13.19 33.85
N LEU A 640 3.43 14.26 34.07
CA LEU A 640 3.23 15.13 35.23
C LEU A 640 1.84 15.77 35.24
N LYS A 641 1.36 16.24 34.08
CA LYS A 641 -0.01 16.76 33.95
C LYS A 641 -1.07 15.69 34.19
N ALA A 642 -0.86 14.48 33.68
CA ALA A 642 -1.78 13.37 33.90
C ALA A 642 -1.86 13.00 35.40
N LEU A 643 -0.72 12.98 36.11
CA LEU A 643 -0.67 12.74 37.55
C LEU A 643 -1.34 13.85 38.36
N GLU A 644 -1.18 15.12 37.94
CA GLU A 644 -1.89 16.26 38.53
C GLU A 644 -3.40 16.10 38.38
N ARG A 645 -3.88 15.76 37.17
CA ARG A 645 -5.31 15.55 36.92
C ARG A 645 -5.87 14.34 37.67
N ALA A 646 -5.09 13.27 37.80
CA ALA A 646 -5.47 12.11 38.60
C ALA A 646 -5.64 12.44 40.10
N GLY A 647 -5.11 13.58 40.56
CA GLY A 647 -5.20 14.03 41.96
C GLY A 647 -3.98 13.66 42.80
N THR A 648 -2.83 13.36 42.16
CA THR A 648 -1.60 13.05 42.89
C THR A 648 -1.13 14.26 43.70
N ASP A 649 -0.76 14.03 44.97
CA ASP A 649 -0.29 15.09 45.88
C ASP A 649 0.85 15.92 45.25
N ALA A 650 0.65 17.23 45.19
CA ALA A 650 1.61 18.19 44.66
C ALA A 650 2.99 18.09 45.34
N ALA A 651 3.06 17.70 46.62
CA ALA A 651 4.32 17.49 47.32
C ALA A 651 5.13 16.33 46.73
N LYS A 652 4.47 15.28 46.23
CA LYS A 652 5.12 14.15 45.54
C LYS A 652 5.61 14.54 44.14
N LEU A 653 4.94 15.48 43.46
CA LEU A 653 5.27 15.91 42.09
C LEU A 653 6.34 17.01 42.01
N THR A 654 6.46 17.83 43.06
CA THR A 654 7.37 19.00 43.08
C THR A 654 8.83 18.66 42.75
N PRO A 655 9.45 17.60 43.33
CA PRO A 655 10.84 17.23 43.02
C PRO A 655 11.07 16.91 41.53
N PHE A 656 10.05 16.38 40.85
CA PHE A 656 10.14 16.05 39.42
C PHE A 656 10.05 17.29 38.54
N LYS A 657 9.21 18.27 38.91
CA LYS A 657 9.13 19.57 38.20
C LYS A 657 10.46 20.32 38.26
N GLU A 658 11.15 20.29 39.40
CA GLU A 658 12.49 20.88 39.53
C GLU A 658 13.52 20.18 38.65
N ARG A 659 13.48 18.84 38.60
CA ARG A 659 14.35 18.05 37.70
C ARG A 659 14.06 18.29 36.23
N VAL A 660 12.79 18.52 35.85
CA VAL A 660 12.42 18.93 34.47
C VAL A 660 13.09 20.25 34.12
N ALA A 661 12.99 21.26 35.00
CA ALA A 661 13.63 22.56 34.76
C ALA A 661 15.15 22.43 34.58
N ALA A 662 15.81 21.61 35.41
CA ALA A 662 17.25 21.33 35.28
C ALA A 662 17.61 20.62 33.95
N ALA A 663 16.80 19.64 33.51
CA ALA A 663 16.98 18.97 32.23
C ALA A 663 16.78 19.93 31.04
N GLU A 664 15.82 20.86 31.13
CA GLU A 664 15.63 21.92 30.15
C GLU A 664 16.80 22.90 30.10
N ASP A 665 17.44 23.19 31.23
CA ASP A 665 18.64 24.05 31.27
C ASP A 665 19.83 23.44 30.54
N GLU A 666 20.00 22.12 30.55
CA GLU A 666 21.00 21.44 29.71
C GLU A 666 20.63 21.48 28.21
N ALA A 667 19.34 21.32 27.87
CA ALA A 667 18.87 21.44 26.50
C ALA A 667 19.07 22.86 25.92
N LYS A 668 19.05 23.90 26.76
CA LYS A 668 19.37 25.29 26.37
C LYS A 668 20.85 25.52 26.08
N LYS A 669 21.76 24.62 26.52
CA LYS A 669 23.21 24.65 26.24
C LYS A 669 23.59 23.79 25.02
N PRO A 670 22.64 23.61 24.09
CA PRO A 670 22.58 22.50 23.13
C PRO A 670 23.10 21.10 23.55
N ASP A 671 23.09 20.72 24.83
CA ASP A 671 23.49 19.36 25.25
C ASP A 671 22.26 18.42 25.31
N PHE A 672 21.80 18.02 24.13
CA PHE A 672 20.59 17.22 23.98
C PHE A 672 20.73 15.79 24.49
N THR A 673 21.94 15.24 24.50
CA THR A 673 22.21 13.89 25.02
C THR A 673 22.06 13.85 26.53
N THR A 674 22.69 14.79 27.24
CA THR A 674 22.57 14.90 28.70
C THR A 674 21.13 15.20 29.12
N ALA A 675 20.47 16.14 28.44
CA ALA A 675 19.07 16.47 28.72
C ALA A 675 18.13 15.27 28.50
N LYS A 676 18.33 14.48 27.43
CA LYS A 676 17.57 13.25 27.17
C LYS A 676 17.70 12.25 28.33
N THR A 677 18.93 11.96 28.75
CA THR A 677 19.18 11.02 29.86
C THR A 677 18.52 11.50 31.15
N ALA A 678 18.51 12.81 31.41
CA ALA A 678 17.81 13.37 32.56
C ALA A 678 16.28 13.17 32.48
N PHE A 679 15.66 13.44 31.32
CA PHE A 679 14.23 13.17 31.11
C PHE A 679 13.88 11.68 31.21
N ASP A 680 14.69 10.80 30.64
CA ASP A 680 14.49 9.36 30.74
C ASP A 680 14.54 8.89 32.20
N GLY A 681 15.48 9.41 32.99
CA GLY A 681 15.56 9.13 34.43
C GLY A 681 14.34 9.63 35.20
N ILE A 682 13.84 10.83 34.89
CA ILE A 682 12.58 11.34 35.50
C ILE A 682 11.41 10.41 35.18
N ARG A 683 11.28 9.99 33.92
CA ARG A 683 10.21 9.10 33.47
C ARG A 683 10.25 7.75 34.19
N THR A 684 11.43 7.18 34.38
CA THR A 684 11.61 5.93 35.15
C THR A 684 11.16 6.11 36.60
N ASP A 685 11.58 7.19 37.25
CA ASP A 685 11.25 7.44 38.66
C ASP A 685 9.75 7.76 38.89
N LEU A 686 9.03 8.22 37.86
CA LEU A 686 7.58 8.45 37.90
C LEU A 686 6.75 7.17 37.76
N GLN A 687 7.36 6.01 37.44
CA GLN A 687 6.64 4.78 37.12
C GLN A 687 5.68 4.33 38.22
N ALA A 688 6.13 4.29 39.48
CA ALA A 688 5.29 3.85 40.60
C ALA A 688 4.05 4.74 40.80
N LEU A 689 4.24 6.06 40.70
CA LEU A 689 3.13 7.02 40.81
C LEU A 689 2.14 6.87 39.66
N CYS A 690 2.62 6.57 38.46
CA CYS A 690 1.76 6.35 37.30
C CYS A 690 0.93 5.07 37.41
N THR A 691 1.48 4.00 37.98
CA THR A 691 0.71 2.78 38.25
C THR A 691 -0.41 3.06 39.24
N GLU A 692 -0.11 3.69 40.39
CA GLU A 692 -1.10 4.05 41.41
C GLU A 692 -2.21 4.94 40.82
N ALA A 693 -1.83 6.00 40.08
CA ALA A 693 -2.80 6.91 39.46
C ALA A 693 -3.64 6.27 38.35
N ALA A 694 -3.08 5.34 37.57
CA ALA A 694 -3.84 4.62 36.55
C ALA A 694 -4.92 3.74 37.19
N GLU A 695 -4.55 2.99 38.24
CA GLU A 695 -5.48 2.14 39.01
C GLU A 695 -6.59 2.99 39.67
N ASP A 696 -6.24 4.15 40.25
CA ASP A 696 -7.22 5.07 40.84
C ASP A 696 -8.18 5.68 39.81
N CYS A 697 -7.68 6.04 38.62
CA CYS A 697 -8.53 6.54 37.53
C CYS A 697 -9.50 5.46 37.05
N GLU A 698 -9.00 4.24 36.81
CA GLU A 698 -9.80 3.09 36.37
C GLU A 698 -10.88 2.74 37.40
N ALA A 699 -10.51 2.66 38.69
CA ALA A 699 -11.44 2.38 39.77
C ALA A 699 -12.54 3.44 39.88
N ARG A 700 -12.19 4.73 39.68
CA ARG A 700 -13.13 5.86 39.72
C ARG A 700 -14.14 5.81 38.58
N ASP A 701 -13.68 5.47 37.38
CA ASP A 701 -14.55 5.29 36.21
C ASP A 701 -15.53 4.15 36.44
N GLY A 702 -15.10 3.03 37.06
CA GLY A 702 -15.96 1.85 37.29
C GLY A 702 -16.98 1.97 38.42
N VAL A 703 -16.96 3.02 39.26
CA VAL A 703 -17.93 3.16 40.37
C VAL A 703 -19.34 3.37 39.84
N GLY A 704 -20.22 2.38 39.93
CA GLY A 704 -21.63 2.51 39.49
C GLY A 704 -21.79 2.66 37.96
N SER A 705 -20.79 2.21 37.19
CA SER A 705 -20.66 2.41 35.74
C SER A 705 -20.32 1.09 35.04
N ASN A 706 -20.56 1.02 33.73
CA ASN A 706 -20.05 -0.04 32.86
C ASN A 706 -18.62 0.21 32.34
N ALA A 707 -17.99 1.34 32.71
CA ALA A 707 -16.61 1.69 32.43
C ALA A 707 -15.62 1.01 33.42
N GLY A 708 -14.33 1.38 33.38
CA GLY A 708 -13.33 0.86 34.32
C GLY A 708 -12.86 -0.57 34.03
N HIS A 709 -12.77 -0.94 32.74
CA HIS A 709 -12.21 -2.23 32.29
C HIS A 709 -11.11 -2.10 31.22
N SER A 710 -10.65 -0.88 30.95
CA SER A 710 -9.57 -0.57 30.02
C SER A 710 -8.22 -1.12 30.48
N LEU A 711 -7.80 -0.93 31.74
CA LEU A 711 -6.54 -1.46 32.25
C LEU A 711 -6.53 -2.99 32.27
N ASP A 712 -7.64 -3.61 32.65
CA ASP A 712 -7.76 -5.07 32.68
C ASP A 712 -7.78 -5.70 31.28
N ARG A 713 -8.17 -4.95 30.25
CA ARG A 713 -8.28 -5.44 28.87
C ARG A 713 -7.14 -5.00 27.94
N HIS A 714 -6.47 -3.90 28.26
CA HIS A 714 -5.49 -3.23 27.42
C HIS A 714 -4.29 -2.66 28.20
N GLY A 715 -4.25 -2.76 29.52
CA GLY A 715 -3.15 -2.27 30.34
C GLY A 715 -1.86 -3.10 30.22
N PRO A 716 -0.75 -2.62 30.79
CA PRO A 716 0.55 -3.31 30.73
C PRO A 716 0.59 -4.66 31.44
N GLY A 717 -0.37 -4.92 32.34
CA GLY A 717 -0.49 -6.20 33.05
C GLY A 717 -1.09 -7.33 32.20
N VAL A 718 -1.69 -7.02 31.05
CA VAL A 718 -2.31 -8.03 30.17
C VAL A 718 -1.23 -8.87 29.49
N SER A 719 -1.37 -10.20 29.55
CA SER A 719 -0.41 -11.11 28.93
C SER A 719 -0.60 -11.18 27.41
N ASP A 720 0.45 -11.55 26.69
CA ASP A 720 0.35 -11.79 25.24
C ASP A 720 -0.62 -12.94 24.94
N ASP A 721 -0.64 -13.97 25.79
CA ASP A 721 -1.56 -15.11 25.68
C ASP A 721 -3.02 -14.65 25.81
N ASP A 722 -3.34 -13.72 26.71
CA ASP A 722 -4.71 -13.18 26.84
C ASP A 722 -5.14 -12.38 25.61
N LEU A 723 -4.21 -11.61 25.01
CA LEU A 723 -4.50 -10.87 23.77
C LEU A 723 -4.77 -11.83 22.61
N ILE A 724 -3.98 -12.90 22.49
CA ILE A 724 -4.13 -13.94 21.49
C ILE A 724 -5.44 -14.73 21.72
N GLU A 725 -5.75 -15.07 22.97
CA GLU A 725 -6.97 -15.79 23.33
C GLU A 725 -8.22 -14.97 22.98
N ARG A 726 -8.17 -13.65 23.15
CA ARG A 726 -9.23 -12.74 22.69
C ARG A 726 -9.47 -12.85 21.19
N LEU A 727 -8.42 -12.93 20.36
CA LEU A 727 -8.57 -13.12 18.91
C LEU A 727 -9.15 -14.50 18.57
N LYS A 728 -8.78 -15.54 19.32
CA LYS A 728 -9.20 -16.93 19.08
C LYS A 728 -10.63 -17.23 19.54
N THR A 729 -11.11 -16.55 20.57
CA THR A 729 -12.38 -16.89 21.23
C THR A 729 -13.41 -15.76 21.22
N GLY A 730 -12.97 -14.52 21.01
CA GLY A 730 -13.78 -13.33 21.22
C GLY A 730 -14.00 -13.00 22.70
N LYS A 731 -13.34 -13.67 23.64
CA LYS A 731 -13.44 -13.34 25.07
C LYS A 731 -12.37 -12.32 25.46
N PRO A 732 -12.72 -11.14 26.00
CA PRO A 732 -11.71 -10.21 26.51
C PRO A 732 -10.96 -10.79 27.72
N PRO A 733 -9.74 -10.29 28.05
CA PRO A 733 -8.89 -10.83 29.11
C PRO A 733 -9.55 -11.01 30.49
N ASN A 734 -10.56 -10.19 30.83
CA ASN A 734 -11.27 -10.24 32.11
C ASN A 734 -12.66 -10.92 32.05
N ALA A 735 -12.98 -11.61 30.94
CA ALA A 735 -14.30 -12.21 30.75
C ALA A 735 -14.58 -13.39 31.70
N LYS A 736 -15.76 -13.40 32.30
CA LYS A 736 -16.30 -14.56 33.02
C LYS A 736 -16.78 -15.64 32.04
N SER A 737 -17.14 -16.80 32.58
CA SER A 737 -17.55 -17.96 31.76
C SER A 737 -18.79 -17.68 30.91
N ASP A 738 -19.72 -16.90 31.46
CA ASP A 738 -21.05 -16.54 30.97
C ASP A 738 -21.11 -15.19 30.24
N ASP A 739 -20.02 -14.41 30.24
CA ASP A 739 -19.95 -13.14 29.52
C ASP A 739 -20.12 -13.31 28.01
N GLU A 740 -20.77 -12.33 27.39
CA GLU A 740 -20.92 -12.27 25.94
C GLU A 740 -19.57 -12.11 25.22
N ARG A 741 -19.48 -12.69 24.01
CA ARG A 741 -18.27 -12.60 23.19
C ARG A 741 -18.17 -11.24 22.49
N SER A 742 -17.05 -10.56 22.70
CA SER A 742 -16.67 -9.31 22.04
C SER A 742 -15.59 -9.58 20.97
N TYR A 743 -16.04 -9.93 19.76
CA TYR A 743 -15.15 -10.22 18.64
C TYR A 743 -14.38 -8.97 18.20
N THR A 744 -13.08 -9.12 17.94
CA THR A 744 -12.21 -8.05 17.44
C THR A 744 -11.25 -8.56 16.38
N GLY A 745 -10.89 -7.70 15.41
CA GLY A 745 -9.85 -7.98 14.42
C GLY A 745 -8.43 -7.75 14.93
N ALA A 746 -8.28 -6.98 16.01
CA ALA A 746 -7.00 -6.70 16.64
C ALA A 746 -7.14 -6.63 18.18
N SER A 747 -6.11 -7.09 18.89
CA SER A 747 -6.05 -7.09 20.35
C SER A 747 -4.72 -6.45 20.78
N SER A 748 -4.78 -5.36 21.52
CA SER A 748 -3.62 -4.52 21.83
C SER A 748 -3.48 -4.22 23.32
N LYS A 749 -2.27 -3.93 23.77
CA LYS A 749 -1.97 -3.51 25.14
C LYS A 749 -0.90 -2.41 25.19
N PHE A 750 -1.05 -1.49 26.14
CA PHE A 750 -0.01 -0.50 26.43
C PHE A 750 1.24 -1.18 26.99
N HIS A 751 2.42 -0.62 26.68
CA HIS A 751 3.68 -1.06 27.24
C HIS A 751 3.82 -0.71 28.73
N SER A 752 3.15 0.35 29.18
CA SER A 752 3.30 0.89 30.53
C SER A 752 2.08 1.68 31.02
N ALA A 753 1.94 1.83 32.34
CA ALA A 753 0.88 2.65 32.95
C ALA A 753 1.08 4.14 32.61
N GLN A 754 2.33 4.58 32.42
CA GLN A 754 2.66 5.92 31.93
C GLN A 754 2.05 6.18 30.56
N ASP A 755 2.09 5.20 29.65
CA ASP A 755 1.53 5.34 28.30
C ASP A 755 0.02 5.43 28.32
N TRP A 756 -0.62 4.61 29.16
CA TRP A 756 -2.06 4.65 29.37
C TRP A 756 -2.48 6.02 29.92
N LEU A 757 -1.86 6.52 30.99
CA LEU A 757 -2.19 7.84 31.56
C LEU A 757 -1.93 8.99 30.58
N ALA A 758 -0.83 8.94 29.84
CA ALA A 758 -0.53 9.94 28.82
C ALA A 758 -1.61 9.96 27.72
N GLY A 759 -2.13 8.80 27.32
CA GLY A 759 -3.21 8.71 26.32
C GLY A 759 -4.50 9.37 26.82
N ARG A 760 -4.88 9.10 28.07
CA ARG A 760 -6.03 9.73 28.72
C ARG A 760 -5.90 11.26 28.77
N GLU A 761 -4.74 11.78 29.16
CA GLU A 761 -4.48 13.23 29.23
C GLU A 761 -4.47 13.90 27.84
N LEU A 762 -3.88 13.25 26.83
CA LEU A 762 -3.91 13.75 25.45
C LEU A 762 -5.34 13.83 24.92
N ALA A 763 -6.17 12.82 25.22
CA ALA A 763 -7.56 12.81 24.84
C ALA A 763 -8.37 13.88 25.60
N ALA A 764 -8.11 14.09 26.89
CA ALA A 764 -8.72 15.17 27.67
C ALA A 764 -8.37 16.57 27.11
N GLN A 765 -7.12 16.78 26.68
CA GLN A 765 -6.72 18.01 26.00
C GLN A 765 -7.43 18.17 24.65
N ALA A 766 -7.59 17.08 23.89
CA ALA A 766 -8.31 17.07 22.62
C ALA A 766 -9.82 17.35 22.81
N ALA A 767 -10.43 16.83 23.87
CA ALA A 767 -11.80 17.12 24.28
C ALA A 767 -11.97 18.60 24.60
N LYS A 768 -11.10 19.14 25.45
CA LYS A 768 -11.11 20.56 25.82
C LYS A 768 -10.95 21.48 24.61
N ALA A 769 -10.09 21.11 23.65
CA ALA A 769 -9.92 21.85 22.41
C ALA A 769 -11.18 21.87 21.51
N LYS A 770 -12.08 20.89 21.67
CA LYS A 770 -13.40 20.85 21.02
C LYS A 770 -14.51 21.47 21.88
N GLY A 771 -14.18 22.06 23.02
CA GLY A 771 -15.16 22.66 23.94
C GLY A 771 -15.84 21.66 24.89
N ILE A 772 -15.33 20.44 25.01
CA ILE A 772 -15.82 19.43 25.96
C ILE A 772 -14.89 19.44 27.18
N ASP A 773 -15.38 19.87 28.33
CA ASP A 773 -14.64 19.79 29.58
C ASP A 773 -15.00 18.50 30.32
N ILE A 774 -14.08 17.53 30.32
CA ILE A 774 -14.30 16.22 30.93
C ILE A 774 -14.40 16.26 32.46
N ASP A 775 -14.11 17.40 33.08
CA ASP A 775 -14.21 17.61 34.52
C ASP A 775 -15.56 18.28 34.92
N GLU A 776 -16.49 18.48 33.97
CA GLU A 776 -17.84 18.99 34.25
C GLU A 776 -18.70 18.01 35.07
N ALA A 777 -19.51 18.58 35.97
CA ALA A 777 -20.46 17.84 36.82
C ALA A 777 -21.94 18.00 36.37
N GLU A 778 -22.19 18.87 35.40
CA GLU A 778 -23.50 19.07 34.78
C GLU A 778 -23.32 19.29 33.29
N MET A 779 -24.06 18.55 32.46
CA MET A 779 -24.11 18.74 31.01
C MET A 779 -25.29 19.66 30.65
N ASP A 780 -25.02 20.70 29.86
CA ASP A 780 -26.07 21.55 29.28
C ASP A 780 -26.80 20.82 28.15
N VAL A 781 -28.14 20.79 28.20
CA VAL A 781 -28.96 20.10 27.19
C VAL A 781 -29.31 21.08 26.06
N SER A 782 -28.73 20.87 24.87
CA SER A 782 -29.01 21.66 23.66
C SER A 782 -29.84 20.89 22.62
N GLY A 783 -31.07 20.48 22.96
CA GLY A 783 -31.95 19.72 22.07
C GLY A 783 -33.07 18.99 22.81
N ASP A 784 -33.74 18.03 22.16
CA ASP A 784 -34.55 17.03 22.87
C ASP A 784 -33.63 15.86 23.27
N PRO A 785 -33.31 15.68 24.57
CA PRO A 785 -32.43 14.61 25.03
C PRO A 785 -32.99 13.20 24.76
N LEU A 786 -34.25 13.07 24.33
CA LEU A 786 -34.83 11.82 23.83
C LEU A 786 -34.29 11.41 22.43
N ASP A 787 -33.69 12.34 21.67
CA ASP A 787 -33.13 12.09 20.34
C ASP A 787 -31.62 11.77 20.37
N TRP A 788 -30.97 11.85 21.55
CA TRP A 788 -29.51 11.75 21.74
C TRP A 788 -29.18 10.94 23.03
N PRO A 789 -29.28 9.60 23.00
CA PRO A 789 -29.22 8.77 24.21
C PRO A 789 -27.85 8.79 24.91
N GLU A 790 -26.74 8.94 24.18
CA GLU A 790 -25.37 9.00 24.73
C GLU A 790 -24.62 10.23 24.20
N GLU A 791 -24.08 11.05 25.09
CA GLU A 791 -23.09 12.07 24.72
C GLU A 791 -21.70 11.41 24.78
N ASN A 792 -21.05 11.29 23.63
CA ASN A 792 -19.77 10.62 23.49
C ASN A 792 -18.68 11.54 22.94
N ALA A 793 -17.45 11.31 23.37
CA ALA A 793 -16.27 12.06 22.94
C ALA A 793 -15.12 11.09 22.66
N ASP A 794 -14.97 10.73 21.40
CA ASP A 794 -13.94 9.81 20.92
C ASP A 794 -12.76 10.53 20.24
N PHE A 795 -11.56 10.03 20.50
CA PHE A 795 -10.30 10.59 20.03
C PHE A 795 -9.31 9.49 19.67
N THR A 796 -8.63 9.65 18.55
CA THR A 796 -7.38 8.92 18.27
C THR A 796 -6.21 9.86 18.49
N VAL A 797 -5.45 9.64 19.55
CA VAL A 797 -4.36 10.52 19.97
C VAL A 797 -3.00 9.95 19.58
N GLU A 798 -2.11 10.81 19.08
CA GLU A 798 -0.74 10.47 18.68
C GLU A 798 0.23 10.76 19.82
N HIS A 799 0.93 9.74 20.30
CA HIS A 799 1.93 9.87 21.36
C HIS A 799 3.31 10.28 20.83
N GLY A 800 3.51 10.25 19.51
CA GLY A 800 4.75 10.62 18.84
C GLY A 800 5.87 9.59 19.01
N ARG A 801 5.57 8.42 19.60
CA ARG A 801 6.50 7.31 19.85
C ARG A 801 5.74 6.01 20.13
N ALA A 802 6.46 4.89 20.10
CA ALA A 802 5.95 3.57 20.48
C ALA A 802 5.34 3.56 21.89
N ILE A 803 4.15 2.98 22.03
CA ILE A 803 3.41 2.88 23.30
C ILE A 803 2.91 1.47 23.62
N ASP A 804 3.10 0.49 22.75
CA ASP A 804 2.31 -0.75 22.85
C ASP A 804 2.82 -1.98 22.07
N LYS A 805 2.06 -3.06 22.26
CA LYS A 805 2.10 -4.29 21.47
C LYS A 805 0.67 -4.67 21.07
N ALA A 806 0.51 -5.25 19.89
CA ALA A 806 -0.77 -5.74 19.39
C ALA A 806 -0.65 -7.04 18.60
N TYR A 807 -1.77 -7.72 18.46
CA TYR A 807 -1.95 -8.88 17.60
C TYR A 807 -3.08 -8.60 16.61
N ILE A 808 -2.84 -8.80 15.32
CA ILE A 808 -3.83 -8.60 14.25
C ILE A 808 -4.21 -9.95 13.66
N GLY A 809 -5.50 -10.27 13.62
CA GLY A 809 -5.99 -11.52 13.04
C GLY A 809 -5.90 -11.58 11.51
N HIS A 810 -5.44 -12.70 10.97
CA HIS A 810 -5.31 -12.95 9.52
C HIS A 810 -6.22 -14.08 9.03
N LYS A 811 -5.86 -15.32 9.33
CA LYS A 811 -6.68 -16.48 8.97
C LYS A 811 -7.80 -16.64 9.97
N LYS A 812 -9.05 -16.69 9.50
CA LYS A 812 -10.21 -16.95 10.35
C LYS A 812 -10.33 -18.43 10.65
N HIS A 813 -10.82 -18.77 11.84
CA HIS A 813 -11.30 -20.12 12.09
C HIS A 813 -12.45 -20.46 11.13
N VAL A 814 -12.63 -21.75 10.88
CA VAL A 814 -13.78 -22.27 10.13
C VAL A 814 -14.63 -23.08 11.09
N ARG A 815 -15.95 -22.88 11.03
CA ARG A 815 -16.93 -23.66 11.78
C ARG A 815 -17.91 -24.35 10.82
N MET A 816 -18.58 -25.39 11.31
CA MET A 816 -19.58 -26.12 10.55
C MET A 816 -20.99 -25.62 10.89
N ASP A 817 -21.70 -25.09 9.89
CA ASP A 817 -23.15 -24.91 9.93
C ASP A 817 -23.80 -26.00 9.05
N ASP A 818 -24.61 -25.63 8.04
CA ASP A 818 -25.05 -26.53 6.96
C ASP A 818 -23.91 -26.89 5.98
N GLU A 819 -22.91 -26.01 5.90
CA GLU A 819 -21.64 -26.15 5.18
C GLU A 819 -20.53 -25.43 5.98
N PRO A 820 -19.24 -25.67 5.68
CA PRO A 820 -18.15 -24.95 6.34
C PRO A 820 -18.19 -23.45 6.05
N VAL A 821 -18.17 -22.62 7.09
CA VAL A 821 -18.21 -21.15 6.98
C VAL A 821 -17.13 -20.49 7.84
N PRO A 822 -16.57 -19.33 7.43
CA PRO A 822 -15.65 -18.57 8.25
C PRO A 822 -16.29 -18.09 9.57
N ASP A 823 -15.55 -18.18 10.66
CA ASP A 823 -15.92 -17.67 11.97
C ASP A 823 -15.55 -16.18 12.14
N LYS A 824 -15.94 -15.57 13.26
CA LYS A 824 -15.54 -14.21 13.65
C LYS A 824 -14.20 -14.16 14.39
N THR A 825 -13.59 -15.31 14.67
CA THR A 825 -12.32 -15.46 15.40
C THR A 825 -11.19 -15.90 14.47
N TYR A 826 -9.95 -15.78 14.94
CA TYR A 826 -8.75 -15.95 14.13
C TYR A 826 -7.88 -17.11 14.61
N GLU A 827 -7.39 -17.89 13.65
CA GLU A 827 -6.45 -18.99 13.84
C GLU A 827 -4.99 -18.51 13.76
N SER A 828 -4.71 -17.60 12.83
CA SER A 828 -3.40 -16.96 12.68
C SER A 828 -3.47 -15.46 12.91
N PHE A 829 -2.37 -14.91 13.39
CA PHE A 829 -2.23 -13.51 13.77
C PHE A 829 -0.81 -13.00 13.53
N GLU A 830 -0.73 -11.71 13.23
CA GLU A 830 0.51 -10.93 13.12
C GLU A 830 0.81 -10.29 14.46
N GLU A 831 2.05 -10.46 14.95
CA GLU A 831 2.54 -9.69 16.08
C GLU A 831 3.03 -8.31 15.61
N VAL A 832 2.46 -7.28 16.20
CA VAL A 832 2.73 -5.89 15.88
C VAL A 832 3.26 -5.18 17.12
N GLU A 833 4.29 -4.36 16.93
CA GLU A 833 4.88 -3.59 18.02
C GLU A 833 5.19 -2.16 17.57
N GLY A 834 5.17 -1.27 18.56
CA GLY A 834 5.60 0.11 18.39
C GLY A 834 4.55 1.02 17.77
N LEU A 835 3.26 0.67 17.88
CA LEU A 835 2.16 1.57 17.55
C LEU A 835 2.32 2.84 18.37
N THR A 836 1.89 3.96 17.79
CA THR A 836 2.13 5.29 18.37
C THR A 836 0.84 6.02 18.71
N ARG A 837 -0.32 5.43 18.38
CA ARG A 837 -1.63 6.02 18.62
C ARG A 837 -2.44 5.21 19.62
N ALA A 838 -3.24 5.91 20.41
CA ALA A 838 -4.26 5.32 21.27
C ALA A 838 -5.64 5.86 20.87
N TYR A 839 -6.63 4.97 20.84
CA TYR A 839 -8.03 5.34 20.83
C TYR A 839 -8.47 5.56 22.27
N VAL A 840 -9.23 6.62 22.53
CA VAL A 840 -9.82 6.96 23.83
C VAL A 840 -11.24 7.44 23.60
N ASN A 841 -12.19 6.90 24.36
CA ASN A 841 -13.60 7.30 24.32
C ASN A 841 -14.08 7.67 25.72
N PHE A 842 -14.55 8.91 25.88
CA PHE A 842 -15.26 9.37 27.06
C PHE A 842 -16.77 9.38 26.79
N ILE A 843 -17.57 8.97 27.77
CA ILE A 843 -19.03 8.99 27.70
C ILE A 843 -19.55 9.76 28.92
N TRP A 844 -20.59 10.57 28.72
CA TRP A 844 -21.32 11.20 29.82
C TRP A 844 -22.26 10.20 30.48
N GLU A 845 -22.10 9.98 31.79
CA GLU A 845 -23.02 9.19 32.60
C GLU A 845 -23.81 10.12 33.54
N PRO A 846 -25.13 10.20 33.39
CA PRO A 846 -26.01 10.90 34.32
C PRO A 846 -25.94 10.34 35.74
N GLU A 847 -26.07 11.20 36.73
CA GLU A 847 -26.33 10.76 38.11
C GLU A 847 -27.74 10.18 38.24
N ASP A 848 -27.89 9.20 39.14
CA ASP A 848 -29.20 8.68 39.51
C ASP A 848 -30.10 9.82 40.03
N LEU A 849 -31.27 9.97 39.42
CA LEU A 849 -32.24 10.99 39.82
C LEU A 849 -32.73 10.72 41.26
N PRO A 850 -32.37 11.53 42.28
CA PRO A 850 -32.56 11.20 43.68
C PRO A 850 -34.04 11.01 44.06
N ASP A 851 -34.30 10.18 45.06
CA ASP A 851 -35.62 9.99 45.64
C ASP A 851 -36.00 11.21 46.50
N GLU A 852 -37.06 11.95 46.15
CA GLU A 852 -37.55 13.03 47.01
C GLU A 852 -38.30 12.48 48.24
N THR A 853 -37.89 12.92 49.43
CA THR A 853 -38.51 12.56 50.72
C THR A 853 -39.79 13.35 51.05
N THR A 854 -40.40 14.03 50.08
CA THR A 854 -41.61 14.85 50.31
C THR A 854 -42.77 14.45 49.40
N GLY A 855 -43.82 13.90 50.02
CA GLY A 855 -45.21 14.20 49.69
C GLY A 855 -45.98 13.28 48.73
N HIS A 856 -45.33 12.53 47.84
CA HIS A 856 -46.03 11.63 46.91
C HIS A 856 -45.35 10.26 46.80
N PRO A 857 -45.75 9.26 47.61
CA PRO A 857 -45.30 7.90 47.37
C PRO A 857 -46.14 7.32 46.23
N ASN A 858 -45.53 7.10 45.06
CA ASN A 858 -45.96 6.01 44.19
C ASN A 858 -45.05 4.80 44.50
N PRO A 859 -45.57 3.57 44.52
CA PRO A 859 -44.96 2.47 45.22
C PRO A 859 -43.63 2.11 44.58
N GLY A 860 -42.63 1.92 45.45
CA GLY A 860 -41.33 1.38 45.09
C GLY A 860 -41.50 0.13 44.24
N THR A 861 -41.21 0.28 42.97
CA THR A 861 -40.75 -0.81 42.14
C THR A 861 -39.27 -0.54 41.94
N HIS A 862 -38.50 -1.04 42.90
CA HIS A 862 -37.09 -1.26 42.70
C HIS A 862 -37.00 -2.36 41.63
N TYR A 863 -36.96 -1.95 40.37
CA TYR A 863 -36.52 -2.84 39.31
C TYR A 863 -35.00 -2.92 39.46
N PRO A 864 -34.41 -4.12 39.61
CA PRO A 864 -32.98 -4.26 39.41
C PRO A 864 -32.73 -3.90 37.93
N GLN A 865 -32.34 -2.66 37.64
CA GLN A 865 -31.95 -2.30 36.28
C GLN A 865 -30.56 -2.91 36.06
N GLU A 866 -30.50 -3.86 35.14
CA GLU A 866 -29.25 -4.43 34.60
C GLU A 866 -28.56 -3.46 33.61
N GLU A 867 -29.09 -2.25 33.40
CA GLU A 867 -28.55 -1.24 32.48
C GLU A 867 -28.38 0.12 33.21
N THR A 868 -27.22 0.75 33.04
CA THR A 868 -26.89 2.10 33.55
C THR A 868 -27.79 3.15 32.89
N GLN A 869 -28.29 4.12 33.66
CA GLN A 869 -29.14 5.19 33.17
C GLN A 869 -28.43 6.03 32.09
N ASP A 870 -29.06 6.23 30.93
CA ASP A 870 -28.56 7.11 29.85
C ASP A 870 -29.25 8.49 29.87
N ASN A 871 -28.87 9.38 28.94
CA ASN A 871 -29.42 10.75 28.89
C ASN A 871 -30.93 10.76 28.59
N ALA A 872 -31.40 9.83 27.75
CA ALA A 872 -32.80 9.72 27.38
C ALA A 872 -33.64 9.22 28.57
N ASP A 873 -33.15 8.22 29.28
CA ASP A 873 -33.74 7.69 30.51
C ASP A 873 -33.79 8.74 31.62
N TYR A 874 -32.72 9.52 31.81
CA TYR A 874 -32.71 10.64 32.74
C TYR A 874 -33.75 11.68 32.36
N ALA A 875 -33.78 12.09 31.10
CA ALA A 875 -34.74 13.08 30.62
C ALA A 875 -36.18 12.60 30.71
N GLU A 876 -36.46 11.34 30.41
CA GLU A 876 -37.80 10.75 30.54
C GLU A 876 -38.26 10.73 32.00
N LYS A 877 -37.42 10.22 32.92
CA LYS A 877 -37.71 10.19 34.36
C LYS A 877 -37.89 11.61 34.91
N TYR A 878 -37.04 12.55 34.50
CA TYR A 878 -37.14 13.96 34.90
C TYR A 878 -38.44 14.61 34.38
N LYS A 879 -38.77 14.41 33.10
CA LYS A 879 -40.00 14.95 32.48
C LYS A 879 -41.27 14.37 33.08
N ALA A 880 -41.28 13.08 33.40
CA ALA A 880 -42.38 12.44 34.11
C ALA A 880 -42.60 13.05 35.51
N ARG A 881 -41.52 13.44 36.21
CA ARG A 881 -41.58 14.03 37.55
C ARG A 881 -41.89 15.53 37.56
N HIS A 882 -41.34 16.31 36.63
CA HIS A 882 -41.36 17.78 36.65
C HIS A 882 -42.21 18.40 35.53
N GLY A 883 -42.82 17.60 34.65
CA GLY A 883 -43.68 18.05 33.56
C GLY A 883 -42.96 18.77 32.42
N THR A 884 -41.63 18.88 32.48
CA THR A 884 -40.76 19.55 31.50
C THR A 884 -39.44 18.79 31.36
N ALA A 885 -38.77 18.88 30.21
CA ALA A 885 -37.45 18.28 30.02
C ALA A 885 -36.39 19.02 30.86
N PRO A 886 -35.34 18.33 31.34
CA PRO A 886 -34.25 18.97 32.06
C PRO A 886 -33.52 19.96 31.14
N THR A 887 -33.12 21.11 31.69
CA THR A 887 -32.22 22.06 31.00
C THR A 887 -30.75 21.70 31.21
N LYS A 888 -30.48 20.88 32.24
CA LYS A 888 -29.17 20.37 32.62
C LYS A 888 -29.30 18.95 33.15
N ILE A 889 -28.32 18.10 32.87
CA ILE A 889 -28.24 16.74 33.39
C ILE A 889 -26.99 16.65 34.28
N PRO A 890 -27.13 16.53 35.61
CA PRO A 890 -26.03 16.21 36.51
C PRO A 890 -25.44 14.84 36.18
N GLY A 891 -24.13 14.69 36.33
CA GLY A 891 -23.43 13.50 35.86
C GLY A 891 -21.92 13.68 35.92
N ARG A 892 -21.22 12.82 35.19
CA ARG A 892 -19.77 12.90 35.02
C ARG A 892 -19.36 12.27 33.70
N TRP A 893 -18.19 12.65 33.20
CA TRP A 893 -17.52 11.92 32.13
C TRP A 893 -16.76 10.72 32.69
N VAL A 894 -17.00 9.54 32.11
CA VAL A 894 -16.22 8.32 32.38
C VAL A 894 -15.47 7.89 31.13
N MET A 895 -14.29 7.30 31.31
CA MET A 895 -13.54 6.74 30.19
C MET A 895 -14.02 5.32 29.90
N MET A 896 -14.82 5.15 28.84
CA MET A 896 -15.42 3.86 28.49
C MET A 896 -14.42 2.93 27.81
N GLN A 897 -13.56 3.45 26.94
CA GLN A 897 -12.59 2.65 26.19
C GLN A 897 -11.27 3.40 26.05
N GLN A 898 -10.16 2.69 26.24
CA GLN A 898 -8.86 3.16 25.82
C GLN A 898 -7.98 1.98 25.39
N TYR A 899 -7.41 2.06 24.20
CA TYR A 899 -6.52 1.01 23.69
C TYR A 899 -5.57 1.53 22.60
N PRO A 900 -4.39 0.93 22.43
CA PRO A 900 -3.51 1.26 21.33
C PRO A 900 -4.06 0.82 19.96
N VAL A 901 -3.87 1.64 18.93
CA VAL A 901 -4.50 1.46 17.61
C VAL A 901 -3.58 0.69 16.66
N ALA A 902 -3.98 -0.53 16.30
CA ALA A 902 -3.29 -1.35 15.30
C ALA A 902 -3.75 -1.09 13.86
N ASP A 903 -4.94 -0.51 13.69
CA ASP A 903 -5.53 -0.34 12.37
C ASP A 903 -4.70 0.58 11.47
N GLY A 904 -4.37 0.07 10.28
CA GLY A 904 -3.55 0.77 9.31
C GLY A 904 -2.08 0.92 9.73
N TRP A 905 -1.59 0.21 10.74
CA TRP A 905 -0.17 0.20 11.07
C TRP A 905 0.63 -0.70 10.11
N ASP A 906 1.77 -0.18 9.66
CA ASP A 906 2.78 -0.93 8.95
C ASP A 906 3.93 -1.22 9.93
N ASN A 907 4.01 -2.49 10.34
CA ASN A 907 4.93 -2.99 11.35
C ASN A 907 6.39 -2.93 10.92
N GLU A 908 6.65 -2.88 9.62
CA GLU A 908 8.00 -2.82 9.07
C GLU A 908 8.48 -1.38 8.99
N THR A 909 7.67 -0.50 8.40
CA THR A 909 8.02 0.91 8.28
C THR A 909 7.82 1.68 9.59
N LYS A 910 7.15 1.06 10.57
CA LYS A 910 6.74 1.64 11.86
C LYS A 910 5.98 2.95 11.66
N THR A 911 5.02 2.92 10.72
CA THR A 911 4.18 4.08 10.38
C THR A 911 2.76 3.66 10.03
N TYR A 912 1.80 4.58 10.15
CA TYR A 912 0.43 4.32 9.69
C TYR A 912 0.28 4.59 8.18
N THR A 913 -0.34 3.64 7.46
CA THR A 913 -0.67 3.74 6.03
C THR A 913 -1.74 4.80 5.76
N ASN A 914 -2.59 5.10 6.75
CA ASN A 914 -3.53 6.21 6.72
C ASN A 914 -3.08 7.33 7.68
N ALA A 915 -2.73 8.48 7.10
CA ALA A 915 -2.34 9.65 7.88
C ALA A 915 -3.51 10.28 8.67
N ASN A 916 -4.77 9.89 8.41
CA ASN A 916 -5.93 10.58 8.99
C ASN A 916 -7.15 9.66 9.25
N PRO A 917 -7.26 9.05 10.43
CA PRO A 917 -8.54 8.71 11.05
C PRO A 917 -8.80 9.66 12.23
N GLY A 918 -9.84 10.49 12.13
CA GLY A 918 -10.45 11.27 13.23
C GLY A 918 -9.53 11.89 14.30
N ASN A 919 -9.18 13.17 14.11
CA ASN A 919 -8.63 14.09 15.13
C ASN A 919 -7.17 13.89 15.57
N MET A 920 -6.22 14.04 14.66
CA MET A 920 -4.84 14.36 15.07
C MET A 920 -4.63 15.87 15.16
N ILE A 921 -4.51 16.41 16.38
CA ILE A 921 -3.78 17.68 16.58
C ILE A 921 -2.31 17.32 16.81
N PRO A 922 -1.36 17.91 16.05
CA PRO A 922 0.08 17.77 16.28
C PRO A 922 0.58 18.28 17.63
#